data_AF-A0A8H6R4U2-F1
#
_entry.id   AF-A0A8H6R4U2-F1
#
_cell.length_a   1.000
_cell.length_b   1.000
_cell.length_c   1.000
_cell.angle_alpha   90.00
_cell.angle_beta   90.00
_cell.angle_gamma   90.00
#
_symmetry.space_group_name_H-M   'P 1'
#
loop_
_entity.id
_entity.type
_entity.pdbx_description
1 polymer ?
#
loop_
_entity_poly.entity_id
_entity_poly.type
_entity_poly.pdbx_seq_one_letter_code
_entity_poly.pdbx_strand_id
1 'polypeptide(L)'
;MTMSHPSEGNVRFNAEASSWDLNPSVQEATRLAYETLHPLITTLSNGQQTLDVLEVGCGTGLLTLRVAPHVKHIVAIDPSEGMIEMLNAKLSDPNAPKNITPLCHLLTNPEDPVLPPASATESTGPGTGARRKFDLILSHLVMHHVPDLRQFLSTLRGCLKSGGRVCLTDFEDFGPQARLFHPKDKLAGVERHGIPRGWMEDLMREVGFAEVRVSVGWTLEKEVEDWEDGRREMMEFPFLVCEGDSEFGPDAPTRELVLCFDGTGNTFRADGGESNILKMFRMLDRTKENRYCYYQPGIGSDITPGSVAHAVLRRSGKSWTPKAFDLALATSFDQHVIRGYRFLARRWVPGAKIYLFGFSRGAYTARFLNEMLDYIGLLSADNEELIPFVWEAFTQWKFSEGGDIQERLGAMRCLSVSRDTMCRPVGQVHFLGLFETVNSVAEFNRESSTRPSPRIMRHALSIDERRIKFQPVLFESKLGTGSPDMKQSVKDWKKGPDNIYNSDNSSESSELEADFEEVWFAGNHGDVGGGWPSKTWPTSQIPLTWMVQEAIKAGLTFESDKLEKLGCQDLATIENGQGIVRQAERAQIHDSLDYDSGRPAEAFFWRLLEWIPFKRPNITPDGSVRITRWPARGSRRPLPKDAKIHGSVIRRLRADPSYRPYNLGLGNKPNEMDKAEEDRNIGEWRQIENDGLRDYWIKV
;
A
#
# COMPACT_ATOMS: atom_id res chain seq x y z
N MET A 1 -28.59 -8.21 23.54
CA MET A 1 -28.44 -7.34 24.73
C MET A 1 -27.24 -7.84 25.52
N THR A 2 -26.06 -7.30 25.24
CA THR A 2 -24.86 -7.48 26.05
C THR A 2 -24.64 -6.14 26.74
N MET A 3 -24.93 -6.08 28.05
CA MET A 3 -24.60 -4.90 28.86
C MET A 3 -23.08 -4.80 28.95
N SER A 4 -22.50 -3.79 28.32
CA SER A 4 -21.12 -3.39 28.54
C SER A 4 -20.99 -2.84 29.96
N HIS A 5 -20.11 -3.40 30.77
CA HIS A 5 -19.75 -2.78 32.05
C HIS A 5 -19.23 -1.35 31.80
N PRO A 6 -19.74 -0.33 32.50
CA PRO A 6 -19.22 1.03 32.35
C PRO A 6 -17.76 1.08 32.79
N SER A 7 -16.92 1.81 32.05
CA SER A 7 -15.59 2.17 32.53
C SER A 7 -15.70 2.93 33.86
N GLU A 8 -14.71 2.84 34.74
CA GLU A 8 -14.71 3.57 36.02
C GLU A 8 -14.91 5.09 35.84
N GLY A 9 -14.41 5.64 34.71
CA GLY A 9 -14.64 7.03 34.32
C GLY A 9 -16.12 7.37 34.12
N ASN A 10 -16.90 6.51 33.46
CA ASN A 10 -18.33 6.74 33.21
C ASN A 10 -19.14 6.79 34.52
N VAL A 11 -18.76 6.00 35.53
CA VAL A 11 -19.41 6.03 36.84
C VAL A 11 -19.21 7.38 37.52
N ARG A 12 -17.98 7.93 37.47
CA ARG A 12 -17.68 9.27 38.00
C ARG A 12 -18.45 10.36 37.26
N PHE A 13 -18.43 10.36 35.93
CA PHE A 13 -19.12 11.37 35.14
C PHE A 13 -20.64 11.35 35.38
N ASN A 14 -21.25 10.16 35.49
CA ASN A 14 -22.66 10.04 35.86
C ASN A 14 -22.95 10.66 37.24
N ALA A 15 -22.08 10.44 38.23
CA ALA A 15 -22.27 10.98 39.58
C ALA A 15 -22.10 12.51 39.64
N GLU A 16 -21.19 13.08 38.83
CA GLU A 16 -20.90 14.51 38.84
C GLU A 16 -21.82 15.34 37.94
N ALA A 17 -22.53 14.72 36.98
CA ALA A 17 -23.30 15.38 35.92
C ALA A 17 -24.22 16.53 36.41
N SER A 18 -24.96 16.31 37.50
CA SER A 18 -25.90 17.30 38.06
C SER A 18 -25.24 18.58 38.59
N SER A 19 -23.96 18.54 38.91
CA SER A 19 -23.16 19.66 39.43
C SER A 19 -22.04 20.10 38.49
N TRP A 20 -21.86 19.41 37.37
CA TRP A 20 -20.81 19.68 36.38
C TRP A 20 -20.79 21.14 35.93
N ASP A 21 -21.97 21.66 35.59
CA ASP A 21 -22.16 23.03 35.12
C ASP A 21 -21.90 24.10 36.20
N LEU A 22 -21.92 23.74 37.48
CA LEU A 22 -21.69 24.67 38.59
C LEU A 22 -20.20 24.98 38.78
N ASN A 23 -19.31 24.21 38.15
CA ASN A 23 -17.88 24.39 38.27
C ASN A 23 -17.40 25.59 37.42
N PRO A 24 -16.89 26.68 38.04
CA PRO A 24 -16.46 27.87 37.31
C PRO A 24 -15.34 27.58 36.29
N SER A 25 -14.43 26.65 36.61
CA SER A 25 -13.33 26.29 35.70
C SER A 25 -13.82 25.57 34.44
N VAL A 26 -14.89 24.77 34.55
CA VAL A 26 -15.50 24.08 33.40
C VAL A 26 -16.22 25.08 32.49
N GLN A 27 -16.97 26.02 33.09
CA GLN A 27 -17.63 27.10 32.36
C GLN A 27 -16.62 27.96 31.61
N GLU A 28 -15.53 28.34 32.29
CA GLU A 28 -14.50 29.19 31.71
C GLU A 28 -13.70 28.49 30.62
N ALA A 29 -13.28 27.23 30.84
CA ALA A 29 -12.64 26.42 29.81
C ALA A 29 -13.51 26.27 28.56
N THR A 30 -14.81 26.03 28.74
CA THR A 30 -15.76 25.91 27.63
C THR A 30 -15.99 27.23 26.90
N ARG A 31 -16.04 28.36 27.63
CA ARG A 31 -16.15 29.70 27.04
C ARG A 31 -14.95 30.00 26.15
N LEU A 32 -13.74 29.77 26.64
CA LEU A 32 -12.49 29.99 25.90
C LEU A 32 -12.37 29.05 24.69
N ALA A 33 -12.77 27.78 24.84
CA ALA A 33 -12.85 26.85 23.72
C ALA A 33 -13.81 27.36 22.64
N TYR A 34 -15.02 27.80 23.01
CA TYR A 34 -15.97 28.35 22.06
C TYR A 34 -15.43 29.61 21.35
N GLU A 35 -14.84 30.55 22.08
CA GLU A 35 -14.26 31.77 21.49
C GLU A 35 -13.13 31.47 20.50
N THR A 36 -12.36 30.41 20.77
CA THR A 36 -11.29 29.95 19.89
C THR A 36 -11.84 29.25 18.63
N LEU A 37 -12.90 28.46 18.78
CA LEU A 37 -13.49 27.65 17.70
C LEU A 37 -14.48 28.43 16.82
N HIS A 38 -15.12 29.46 17.35
CA HIS A 38 -16.18 30.21 16.67
C HIS A 38 -15.73 30.86 15.34
N PRO A 39 -14.53 31.49 15.23
CA PRO A 39 -14.03 32.01 13.96
C PRO A 39 -13.86 30.93 12.89
N LEU A 40 -13.39 29.73 13.29
CA LEU A 40 -13.22 28.59 12.38
C LEU A 40 -14.58 28.11 11.86
N ILE A 41 -15.57 27.93 12.75
CA ILE A 41 -16.93 27.53 12.40
C ILE A 41 -17.54 28.52 11.40
N THR A 42 -17.41 29.82 11.67
CA THR A 42 -17.91 30.90 10.81
C THR A 42 -17.24 30.90 9.43
N THR A 43 -15.93 30.64 9.40
CA THR A 43 -15.15 30.59 8.14
C THR A 43 -15.56 29.38 7.30
N LEU A 44 -15.65 28.19 7.90
CA LEU A 44 -16.04 26.96 7.22
C LEU A 44 -17.45 27.03 6.65
N SER A 45 -18.34 27.73 7.33
CA SER A 45 -19.73 27.88 6.91
C SER A 45 -19.98 29.07 5.97
N ASN A 46 -18.95 29.86 5.65
CA ASN A 46 -19.07 31.15 4.95
C ASN A 46 -20.12 32.07 5.60
N GLY A 47 -20.22 32.05 6.94
CA GLY A 47 -21.21 32.80 7.71
C GLY A 47 -22.65 32.30 7.60
N GLN A 48 -22.87 31.12 7.01
CA GLN A 48 -24.19 30.49 6.88
C GLN A 48 -24.37 29.34 7.90
N GLN A 49 -25.60 28.84 8.10
CA GLN A 49 -25.87 27.66 8.94
C GLN A 49 -25.93 26.40 8.08
N THR A 50 -24.79 25.98 7.53
CA THR A 50 -24.73 24.89 6.53
C THR A 50 -24.07 23.62 7.04
N LEU A 51 -23.24 23.71 8.09
CA LEU A 51 -22.42 22.60 8.58
C LEU A 51 -23.25 21.57 9.35
N ASP A 52 -23.12 20.29 8.99
CA ASP A 52 -23.52 19.15 9.82
C ASP A 52 -22.33 18.79 10.72
N VAL A 53 -22.50 18.89 12.04
CA VAL A 53 -21.43 18.75 13.05
C VAL A 53 -21.62 17.51 13.91
N LEU A 54 -20.51 16.86 14.27
CA LEU A 54 -20.48 15.84 15.31
C LEU A 54 -19.59 16.31 16.46
N GLU A 55 -20.13 16.34 17.67
CA GLU A 55 -19.38 16.62 18.90
C GLU A 55 -19.23 15.33 19.70
N VAL A 56 -17.99 14.89 19.90
CA VAL A 56 -17.67 13.66 20.63
C VAL A 56 -17.19 13.98 22.03
N GLY A 57 -17.88 13.41 23.02
CA GLY A 57 -17.76 13.73 24.45
C GLY A 57 -18.38 15.07 24.78
N CYS A 58 -19.65 15.26 24.40
CA CYS A 58 -20.34 16.53 24.57
C CYS A 58 -20.65 16.87 26.04
N GLY A 59 -20.53 15.91 26.97
CA GLY A 59 -20.88 16.07 28.37
C GLY A 59 -22.32 16.57 28.53
N THR A 60 -22.52 17.54 29.42
CA THR A 60 -23.81 18.21 29.63
C THR A 60 -24.20 19.18 28.49
N GLY A 61 -23.38 19.28 27.43
CA GLY A 61 -23.61 20.08 26.22
C GLY A 61 -23.35 21.57 26.34
N LEU A 62 -22.42 22.01 27.20
CA LEU A 62 -22.04 23.42 27.33
C LEU A 62 -21.46 24.00 26.03
N LEU A 63 -20.60 23.25 25.33
CA LEU A 63 -20.07 23.65 24.02
C LEU A 63 -21.13 23.47 22.93
N THR A 64 -21.84 22.34 22.94
CA THR A 64 -22.96 22.03 22.03
C THR A 64 -23.96 23.19 21.91
N LEU A 65 -24.45 23.71 23.04
CA LEU A 65 -25.45 24.78 23.06
C LEU A 65 -24.92 26.11 22.53
N ARG A 66 -23.61 26.37 22.64
CA ARG A 66 -22.96 27.58 22.09
C ARG A 66 -22.72 27.47 20.59
N VAL A 67 -22.42 26.27 20.09
CA VAL A 67 -22.16 26.00 18.66
C VAL A 67 -23.45 25.88 17.86
N ALA A 68 -24.51 25.31 18.44
CA ALA A 68 -25.77 25.01 17.75
C ALA A 68 -26.38 26.19 16.95
N PRO A 69 -26.37 27.45 17.42
CA PRO A 69 -26.90 28.58 16.64
C PRO A 69 -26.14 28.91 15.34
N HIS A 70 -24.95 28.34 15.14
CA HIS A 70 -24.07 28.66 14.01
C HIS A 70 -23.97 27.54 12.96
N VAL A 71 -24.68 26.42 13.17
CA VAL A 71 -24.55 25.22 12.36
C VAL A 71 -25.93 24.72 11.94
N LYS A 72 -25.99 23.89 10.90
CA LYS A 72 -27.24 23.32 10.39
C LYS A 72 -27.81 22.28 11.36
N HIS A 73 -26.95 21.38 11.82
CA HIS A 73 -27.31 20.27 12.72
C HIS A 73 -26.08 19.86 13.53
N ILE A 74 -26.28 19.45 14.77
CA ILE A 74 -25.22 18.87 15.61
C ILE A 74 -25.69 17.56 16.23
N VAL A 75 -24.90 16.51 16.02
CA VAL A 75 -25.00 15.24 16.76
C VAL A 75 -24.05 15.35 17.94
N ALA A 76 -24.58 15.29 19.16
CA ALA A 76 -23.83 15.42 20.39
C ALA A 76 -23.79 14.05 21.08
N ILE A 77 -22.64 13.41 21.12
CA ILE A 77 -22.48 12.04 21.62
C ILE A 77 -21.61 12.01 22.88
N ASP A 78 -22.06 11.27 23.90
CA ASP A 78 -21.31 11.05 25.13
C ASP A 78 -21.63 9.65 25.68
N PRO A 79 -20.65 8.89 26.23
CA PRO A 79 -20.92 7.59 26.81
C PRO A 79 -21.58 7.64 28.20
N SER A 80 -21.67 8.81 28.85
CA SER A 80 -22.28 9.00 30.17
C SER A 80 -23.77 9.34 30.05
N GLU A 81 -24.61 8.45 30.59
CA GLU A 81 -26.07 8.63 30.64
C GLU A 81 -26.44 9.90 31.40
N GLY A 82 -25.86 10.14 32.58
CA GLY A 82 -26.13 11.33 33.38
C GLY A 82 -25.77 12.64 32.67
N MET A 83 -24.69 12.65 31.89
CA MET A 83 -24.30 13.81 31.08
C MET A 83 -25.35 14.11 30.00
N ILE A 84 -25.81 13.08 29.29
CA ILE A 84 -26.83 13.19 28.25
C ILE A 84 -28.20 13.55 28.84
N GLU A 85 -28.55 13.07 30.04
CA GLU A 85 -29.75 13.48 30.77
C GLU A 85 -29.74 15.00 31.05
N MET A 86 -28.60 15.54 31.49
CA MET A 86 -28.46 16.98 31.72
C MET A 86 -28.58 17.79 30.43
N LEU A 87 -28.00 17.32 29.31
CA LEU A 87 -28.20 17.94 28.01
C LEU A 87 -29.68 17.90 27.60
N ASN A 88 -30.34 16.75 27.70
CA ASN A 88 -31.77 16.63 27.40
C ASN A 88 -32.64 17.56 28.25
N ALA A 89 -32.31 17.70 29.54
CA ALA A 89 -33.01 18.63 30.44
C ALA A 89 -32.90 20.08 29.93
N LYS A 90 -31.73 20.51 29.47
CA LYS A 90 -31.55 21.85 28.87
C LYS A 90 -32.31 22.00 27.55
N LEU A 91 -32.37 20.95 26.73
CA LEU A 91 -33.11 20.96 25.46
C LEU A 91 -34.63 20.99 25.63
N SER A 92 -35.13 20.65 26.83
CA SER A 92 -36.57 20.76 27.16
C SER A 92 -37.06 22.20 27.27
N ASP A 93 -36.15 23.19 27.43
CA ASP A 93 -36.51 24.60 27.40
C ASP A 93 -37.11 24.98 26.02
N PRO A 94 -38.27 25.65 25.97
CA PRO A 94 -38.87 26.13 24.73
C PRO A 94 -37.91 26.97 23.86
N ASN A 95 -37.01 27.73 24.48
CA ASN A 95 -36.04 28.60 23.81
C ASN A 95 -34.73 27.89 23.41
N ALA A 96 -34.54 26.62 23.77
CA ALA A 96 -33.34 25.87 23.42
C ALA A 96 -33.25 25.58 21.91
N PRO A 97 -32.03 25.49 21.33
CA PRO A 97 -31.83 25.15 19.92
C PRO A 97 -32.48 23.80 19.58
N LYS A 98 -33.18 23.74 18.45
CA LYS A 98 -33.91 22.54 17.99
C LYS A 98 -33.12 21.66 17.03
N ASN A 99 -31.90 22.06 16.68
CA ASN A 99 -31.03 21.38 15.72
C ASN A 99 -29.96 20.49 16.40
N ILE A 100 -30.20 20.06 17.64
CA ILE A 100 -29.30 19.21 18.43
C ILE A 100 -29.89 17.79 18.53
N THR A 101 -29.07 16.77 18.29
CA THR A 101 -29.43 15.35 18.50
C THR A 101 -28.49 14.73 19.52
N PRO A 102 -28.93 14.57 20.79
CA PRO A 102 -28.14 13.94 21.84
C PRO A 102 -28.15 12.41 21.69
N LEU A 103 -26.99 11.77 21.85
CA LEU A 103 -26.80 10.32 21.79
C LEU A 103 -25.97 9.83 22.98
N CYS A 104 -26.49 8.87 23.73
CA CYS A 104 -25.75 8.21 24.81
C CYS A 104 -25.03 6.97 24.27
N HIS A 105 -23.77 7.09 23.83
CA HIS A 105 -23.01 5.98 23.25
C HIS A 105 -21.50 6.25 23.22
N LEU A 106 -20.69 5.18 23.29
CA LEU A 106 -19.25 5.25 23.04
C LEU A 106 -18.96 4.99 21.56
N LEU A 107 -18.65 6.05 20.81
CA LEU A 107 -18.39 5.93 19.38
C LEU A 107 -17.03 5.27 19.11
N THR A 108 -17.05 4.01 18.66
CA THR A 108 -15.84 3.24 18.31
C THR A 108 -15.74 2.88 16.84
N ASN A 109 -16.84 3.03 16.08
CA ASN A 109 -16.94 2.70 14.67
C ASN A 109 -17.60 3.86 13.89
N PRO A 110 -17.00 4.33 12.78
CA PRO A 110 -17.59 5.40 11.96
C PRO A 110 -18.89 5.01 11.24
N GLU A 111 -19.24 3.73 11.18
CA GLU A 111 -20.49 3.21 10.62
C GLU A 111 -21.48 2.72 11.70
N ASP A 112 -21.26 3.14 12.96
CA ASP A 112 -22.11 2.73 14.08
C ASP A 112 -23.60 3.06 13.81
N PRO A 113 -24.52 2.09 13.97
CA PRO A 113 -25.95 2.30 13.78
C PRO A 113 -26.59 3.39 14.65
N VAL A 114 -25.94 3.81 15.74
CA VAL A 114 -26.41 4.94 16.56
C VAL A 114 -26.35 6.27 15.79
N LEU A 115 -25.44 6.38 14.81
CA LEU A 115 -25.33 7.58 13.98
C LEU A 115 -26.50 7.67 12.99
N PRO A 116 -26.97 8.89 12.67
CA PRO A 116 -28.04 9.07 11.69
C PRO A 116 -27.69 8.43 10.33
N PRO A 117 -28.67 7.89 9.59
CA PRO A 117 -28.43 7.31 8.26
C PRO A 117 -27.97 8.39 7.26
N ALA A 118 -27.21 7.98 6.23
CA ALA A 118 -26.70 8.88 5.20
C ALA A 118 -27.82 9.52 4.35
N SER A 119 -28.90 8.78 4.08
CA SER A 119 -30.07 9.29 3.35
C SER A 119 -31.38 9.02 4.11
N ALA A 120 -32.35 9.93 3.98
CA ALA A 120 -33.68 9.78 4.61
C ALA A 120 -34.50 8.61 4.02
N THR A 121 -34.10 8.10 2.86
CA THR A 121 -34.74 6.98 2.15
C THR A 121 -34.22 5.61 2.58
N GLU A 122 -33.09 5.54 3.29
CA GLU A 122 -32.56 4.30 3.85
C GLU A 122 -33.20 4.02 5.22
N SER A 123 -34.45 3.57 5.22
CA SER A 123 -35.17 3.21 6.45
C SER A 123 -34.65 1.90 7.07
N THR A 124 -34.09 2.01 8.28
CA THR A 124 -34.32 1.12 9.45
C THR A 124 -34.28 -0.40 9.25
N GLY A 125 -33.38 -0.92 8.40
CA GLY A 125 -32.95 -2.32 8.43
C GLY A 125 -31.78 -2.53 9.42
N PRO A 126 -31.63 -3.70 10.06
CA PRO A 126 -30.51 -3.93 10.95
C PRO A 126 -29.21 -4.09 10.16
N GLY A 127 -28.38 -3.04 10.17
CA GLY A 127 -26.92 -3.21 10.27
C GLY A 127 -26.02 -3.03 9.06
N THR A 128 -26.47 -2.58 7.88
CA THR A 128 -25.59 -2.53 6.68
C THR A 128 -25.59 -1.22 5.87
N GLY A 129 -26.35 -0.20 6.28
CA GLY A 129 -26.41 1.09 5.59
C GLY A 129 -25.31 2.07 6.02
N ALA A 130 -24.86 2.91 5.09
CA ALA A 130 -23.85 3.94 5.34
C ALA A 130 -24.39 5.00 6.31
N ARG A 131 -23.53 5.48 7.22
CA ARG A 131 -23.89 6.52 8.19
C ARG A 131 -23.59 7.92 7.67
N ARG A 132 -24.35 8.89 8.18
CA ARG A 132 -24.14 10.31 7.92
C ARG A 132 -22.70 10.66 8.26
N LYS A 133 -22.05 11.35 7.33
CA LYS A 133 -20.74 11.95 7.52
C LYS A 133 -20.88 13.43 7.84
N PHE A 134 -19.91 14.01 8.51
CA PHE A 134 -19.96 15.36 9.08
C PHE A 134 -18.97 16.31 8.40
N ASP A 135 -19.34 17.59 8.30
CA ASP A 135 -18.47 18.63 7.75
C ASP A 135 -17.40 19.06 8.78
N LEU A 136 -17.76 19.03 10.06
CA LEU A 136 -16.90 19.39 11.18
C LEU A 136 -17.10 18.42 12.34
N ILE A 137 -15.99 17.97 12.94
CA ILE A 137 -16.01 17.21 14.18
C ILE A 137 -15.33 18.01 15.29
N LEU A 138 -16.00 18.12 16.44
CA LEU A 138 -15.52 18.81 17.62
C LEU A 138 -15.31 17.83 18.78
N SER A 139 -14.34 18.13 19.64
CA SER A 139 -14.17 17.47 20.94
C SER A 139 -13.42 18.39 21.88
N HIS A 140 -13.82 18.44 23.15
CA HIS A 140 -13.24 19.34 24.14
C HIS A 140 -13.01 18.61 25.47
N LEU A 141 -11.76 18.58 25.94
CA LEU A 141 -11.36 17.95 27.21
C LEU A 141 -11.67 16.44 27.30
N VAL A 142 -11.64 15.73 26.16
CA VAL A 142 -11.90 14.28 26.09
C VAL A 142 -10.63 13.48 25.90
N MET A 143 -9.68 14.01 25.12
CA MET A 143 -8.56 13.23 24.60
C MET A 143 -7.71 12.65 25.72
N HIS A 144 -7.47 13.36 26.81
CA HIS A 144 -6.68 12.86 27.94
C HIS A 144 -7.34 11.71 28.74
N HIS A 145 -8.63 11.43 28.49
CA HIS A 145 -9.37 10.29 29.05
C HIS A 145 -9.45 9.08 28.09
N VAL A 146 -8.99 9.23 26.85
CA VAL A 146 -9.12 8.18 25.82
C VAL A 146 -7.88 7.26 25.84
N PRO A 147 -8.01 5.94 26.10
CA PRO A 147 -6.84 5.06 26.19
C PRO A 147 -6.08 4.97 24.86
N ASP A 148 -6.80 4.76 23.75
CA ASP A 148 -6.22 4.67 22.40
C ASP A 148 -6.62 5.89 21.54
N LEU A 149 -5.79 6.94 21.57
CA LEU A 149 -6.02 8.12 20.74
C LEU A 149 -5.91 7.86 19.25
N ARG A 150 -5.12 6.86 18.82
CA ARG A 150 -4.99 6.54 17.41
C ARG A 150 -6.31 5.98 16.89
N GLN A 151 -6.88 5.01 17.60
CA GLN A 151 -8.16 4.43 17.23
C GLN A 151 -9.26 5.49 17.26
N PHE A 152 -9.29 6.32 18.31
CA PHE A 152 -10.22 7.44 18.42
C PHE A 152 -10.13 8.39 17.21
N LEU A 153 -8.93 8.89 16.90
CA LEU A 153 -8.66 9.75 15.75
C LEU A 153 -9.04 9.08 14.42
N SER A 154 -8.79 7.78 14.27
CA SER A 154 -9.19 7.02 13.07
C SER A 154 -10.71 6.93 12.93
N THR A 155 -11.43 6.75 14.03
CA THR A 155 -12.89 6.76 14.07
C THR A 155 -13.43 8.14 13.72
N LEU A 156 -12.86 9.22 14.26
CA LEU A 156 -13.24 10.58 13.90
C LEU A 156 -13.01 10.84 12.41
N ARG A 157 -11.85 10.46 11.86
CA ARG A 157 -11.57 10.63 10.43
C ARG A 157 -12.60 9.90 9.57
N GLY A 158 -12.96 8.67 9.95
CA GLY A 158 -13.99 7.90 9.25
C GLY A 158 -15.39 8.50 9.33
N CYS A 159 -15.67 9.39 10.28
CA CYS A 159 -16.94 10.10 10.40
C CYS A 159 -17.00 11.40 9.55
N LEU A 160 -15.87 11.88 9.03
CA LEU A 160 -15.84 13.09 8.21
C LEU A 160 -16.35 12.85 6.78
N LYS A 161 -16.96 13.87 6.19
CA LYS A 161 -17.12 13.98 4.73
C LYS A 161 -15.74 14.21 4.10
N SER A 162 -15.59 13.92 2.80
CA SER A 162 -14.41 14.37 2.05
C SER A 162 -14.36 15.91 2.09
N GLY A 163 -13.19 16.45 2.43
CA GLY A 163 -12.98 17.89 2.70
C GLY A 163 -13.49 18.38 4.07
N GLY A 164 -14.06 17.50 4.89
CA GLY A 164 -14.45 17.83 6.27
C GLY A 164 -13.24 17.98 7.19
N ARG A 165 -13.42 18.65 8.33
CA ARG A 165 -12.35 19.01 9.28
C ARG A 165 -12.62 18.50 10.69
N VAL A 166 -11.58 18.10 11.42
CA VAL A 166 -11.62 17.96 12.89
C VAL A 166 -11.02 19.19 13.55
N CYS A 167 -11.60 19.58 14.68
CA CYS A 167 -11.01 20.54 15.59
C CYS A 167 -11.19 20.05 17.04
N LEU A 168 -10.11 19.58 17.62
CA LEU A 168 -10.10 18.94 18.94
C LEU A 168 -9.33 19.82 19.92
N THR A 169 -9.77 19.89 21.16
CA THR A 169 -9.13 20.72 22.18
C THR A 169 -8.92 19.98 23.48
N ASP A 170 -7.73 20.12 24.05
CA ASP A 170 -7.35 19.54 25.34
C ASP A 170 -6.13 20.26 25.91
N PHE A 171 -5.79 20.06 27.18
CA PHE A 171 -4.64 20.73 27.78
C PHE A 171 -3.30 20.12 27.35
N GLU A 172 -2.28 20.96 27.19
CA GLU A 172 -0.92 20.57 26.78
C GLU A 172 -0.21 19.85 27.93
N ASP A 173 0.57 18.82 27.60
CA ASP A 173 1.59 18.30 28.51
C ASP A 173 2.82 19.22 28.43
N PHE A 174 2.95 20.10 29.43
CA PHE A 174 4.10 21.00 29.61
C PHE A 174 5.06 20.51 30.69
N GLY A 175 4.98 19.22 31.07
CA GLY A 175 5.85 18.57 32.04
C GLY A 175 5.13 18.10 33.31
N PRO A 176 5.89 17.74 34.37
CA PRO A 176 5.34 17.08 35.56
C PRO A 176 4.23 17.85 36.28
N GLN A 177 4.18 19.16 36.10
CA GLN A 177 3.16 20.05 36.67
C GLN A 177 1.78 19.91 36.00
N ALA A 178 1.72 19.45 34.74
CA ALA A 178 0.45 19.27 34.02
C ALA A 178 -0.50 18.28 34.73
N ARG A 179 0.04 17.34 35.53
CA ARG A 179 -0.75 16.40 36.33
C ARG A 179 -1.65 17.07 37.37
N LEU A 180 -1.29 18.27 37.83
CA LEU A 180 -2.06 19.02 38.82
C LEU A 180 -3.38 19.58 38.26
N PHE A 181 -3.60 19.47 36.94
CA PHE A 181 -4.88 19.83 36.34
C PHE A 181 -6.05 19.06 36.96
N HIS A 182 -5.83 17.80 37.32
CA HIS A 182 -6.80 16.98 38.04
C HIS A 182 -6.39 16.85 39.52
N PRO A 183 -7.34 16.99 40.47
CA PRO A 183 -7.12 16.60 41.85
C PRO A 183 -6.68 15.14 41.97
N LYS A 184 -5.90 14.81 43.01
CA LYS A 184 -5.32 13.48 43.20
C LYS A 184 -6.37 12.36 43.29
N ASP A 185 -7.52 12.65 43.89
CA ASP A 185 -8.68 11.77 44.02
C ASP A 185 -9.44 11.56 42.70
N LYS A 186 -9.18 12.39 41.67
CA LYS A 186 -9.83 12.35 40.36
C LYS A 186 -8.93 11.80 39.24
N LEU A 187 -7.86 11.08 39.57
CA LEU A 187 -6.97 10.48 38.58
C LEU A 187 -7.50 9.17 37.98
N ALA A 188 -8.47 8.52 38.62
CA ALA A 188 -9.08 7.31 38.09
C ALA A 188 -9.77 7.62 36.73
N GLY A 189 -9.40 6.88 35.69
CA GLY A 189 -9.87 7.10 34.31
C GLY A 189 -9.19 8.25 33.56
N VAL A 190 -8.13 8.87 34.11
CA VAL A 190 -7.25 9.80 33.39
C VAL A 190 -6.12 8.99 32.77
N GLU A 191 -6.08 8.91 31.44
CA GLU A 191 -5.11 8.09 30.71
C GLU A 191 -3.77 8.81 30.51
N ARG A 192 -3.79 10.15 30.54
CA ARG A 192 -2.60 10.99 30.39
C ARG A 192 -2.79 12.37 31.02
N HIS A 193 -1.68 13.01 31.36
CA HIS A 193 -1.65 14.31 32.04
C HIS A 193 -1.38 15.45 31.05
N GLY A 194 -2.27 15.57 30.08
CA GLY A 194 -2.14 16.50 28.96
C GLY A 194 -1.64 15.81 27.69
N ILE A 195 -1.59 16.58 26.62
CA ILE A 195 -1.23 16.11 25.29
C ILE A 195 0.09 16.77 24.86
N PRO A 196 1.15 16.00 24.56
CA PRO A 196 2.37 16.58 24.01
C PRO A 196 2.10 17.06 22.57
N ARG A 197 2.37 18.34 22.28
CA ARG A 197 2.00 19.00 21.01
C ARG A 197 2.55 18.31 19.77
N GLY A 198 3.88 18.12 19.70
CA GLY A 198 4.52 17.49 18.55
C GLY A 198 4.06 16.05 18.33
N TRP A 199 3.85 15.31 19.43
CA TRP A 199 3.33 13.94 19.37
C TRP A 199 1.91 13.88 18.79
N MET A 200 1.05 14.82 19.16
CA MET A 200 -0.31 14.90 18.62
C MET A 200 -0.31 15.25 17.13
N GLU A 201 0.55 16.19 16.71
CA GLU A 201 0.71 16.55 15.30
C GLU A 201 1.15 15.35 14.46
N ASP A 202 2.17 14.62 14.91
CA ASP A 202 2.64 13.40 14.25
C ASP A 202 1.56 12.31 14.23
N LEU A 203 0.84 12.10 15.34
CA LEU A 203 -0.20 11.10 15.43
C LEU A 203 -1.36 11.38 14.48
N MET A 204 -1.81 12.63 14.35
CA MET A 204 -2.85 13.03 13.41
C MET A 204 -2.42 12.79 11.96
N ARG A 205 -1.16 13.13 11.62
CA ARG A 205 -0.59 12.86 10.29
C ARG A 205 -0.49 11.36 10.01
N GLU A 206 -0.13 10.57 11.01
CA GLU A 206 -0.01 9.12 10.90
C GLU A 206 -1.37 8.43 10.72
N VAL A 207 -2.41 8.91 11.42
CA VAL A 207 -3.81 8.49 11.17
C VAL A 207 -4.25 8.90 9.76
N GLY A 208 -3.64 9.95 9.21
CA GLY A 208 -3.79 10.41 7.84
C GLY A 208 -4.79 11.55 7.71
N PHE A 209 -4.83 12.45 8.69
CA PHE A 209 -5.35 13.79 8.50
C PHE A 209 -4.37 14.63 7.66
N ALA A 210 -4.90 15.52 6.83
CA ALA A 210 -4.13 16.51 6.07
C ALA A 210 -4.16 17.88 6.75
N GLU A 211 -3.29 18.80 6.31
CA GLU A 211 -3.19 20.18 6.84
C GLU A 211 -3.20 20.24 8.38
N VAL A 212 -2.51 19.28 9.01
CA VAL A 212 -2.52 19.14 10.47
C VAL A 212 -1.85 20.35 11.09
N ARG A 213 -2.54 20.98 12.03
CA ARG A 213 -2.01 22.08 12.84
C ARG A 213 -2.33 21.83 14.31
N VAL A 214 -1.30 21.79 15.13
CA VAL A 214 -1.45 21.72 16.60
C VAL A 214 -0.79 22.94 17.22
N SER A 215 -1.58 23.79 17.87
CA SER A 215 -1.11 25.04 18.48
C SER A 215 -1.79 25.31 19.81
N VAL A 216 -1.17 26.08 20.68
CA VAL A 216 -1.84 26.59 21.89
C VAL A 216 -2.88 27.62 21.47
N GLY A 217 -4.15 27.35 21.77
CA GLY A 217 -5.26 28.26 21.51
C GLY A 217 -5.45 29.28 22.61
N TRP A 218 -5.36 28.84 23.87
CA TRP A 218 -5.47 29.70 25.04
C TRP A 218 -4.75 29.11 26.24
N THR A 219 -4.66 29.88 27.32
CA THR A 219 -4.18 29.43 28.63
C THR A 219 -5.30 29.62 29.64
N LEU A 220 -5.55 28.60 30.46
CA LEU A 220 -6.55 28.63 31.53
C LEU A 220 -5.84 28.77 32.89
N GLU A 221 -6.20 29.80 33.64
CA GLU A 221 -5.80 29.91 35.05
C GLU A 221 -6.72 29.06 35.93
N LYS A 222 -6.14 28.22 36.78
CA LYS A 222 -6.86 27.33 37.68
C LYS A 222 -6.18 27.26 39.05
N GLU A 223 -6.97 27.34 40.11
CA GLU A 223 -6.49 27.03 41.46
C GLU A 223 -6.29 25.51 41.58
N VAL A 224 -5.08 25.09 41.93
CA VAL A 224 -4.73 23.68 42.13
C VAL A 224 -4.13 23.48 43.52
N GLU A 225 -4.24 22.24 44.03
CA GLU A 225 -3.67 21.82 45.29
C GLU A 225 -2.42 20.98 45.04
N ASP A 226 -1.30 21.35 45.64
CA ASP A 226 -0.06 20.56 45.60
C ASP A 226 -0.28 19.23 46.34
N TRP A 227 0.06 18.12 45.68
CA TRP A 227 -0.18 16.78 46.21
C TRP A 227 0.76 16.36 47.35
N GLU A 228 1.87 17.07 47.56
CA GLU A 228 2.86 16.79 48.60
C GLU A 228 2.59 17.57 49.89
N ASP A 229 2.25 18.85 49.80
CA ASP A 229 2.09 19.72 50.97
C ASP A 229 0.70 20.38 51.12
N GLY A 230 -0.21 20.16 50.18
CA GLY A 230 -1.60 20.64 50.24
C GLY A 230 -1.75 22.15 50.04
N ARG A 231 -0.69 22.87 49.64
CA ARG A 231 -0.79 24.30 49.34
C ARG A 231 -1.63 24.52 48.08
N ARG A 232 -2.46 25.55 48.13
CA ARG A 232 -3.24 26.00 46.96
C ARG A 232 -2.53 27.13 46.25
N GLU A 233 -2.38 27.01 44.95
CA GLU A 233 -1.80 28.03 44.09
C GLU A 233 -2.55 28.15 42.77
N MET A 234 -2.50 29.35 42.19
CA MET A 234 -3.01 29.57 40.84
C MET A 234 -1.96 29.13 39.83
N MET A 235 -2.36 28.26 38.91
CA MET A 235 -1.49 27.76 37.84
C MET A 235 -2.11 27.96 36.47
N GLU A 236 -1.25 28.18 35.50
CA GLU A 236 -1.60 28.32 34.10
C GLU A 236 -1.51 26.96 33.39
N PHE A 237 -2.59 26.60 32.67
CA PHE A 237 -2.65 25.40 31.85
C PHE A 237 -2.85 25.82 30.39
N PRO A 238 -1.86 25.63 29.51
CA PRO A 238 -2.02 25.85 28.08
C PRO A 238 -2.97 24.81 27.50
N PHE A 239 -3.87 25.24 26.62
CA PHE A 239 -4.80 24.38 25.89
C PHE A 239 -4.43 24.35 24.41
N LEU A 240 -4.31 23.14 23.90
CA LEU A 240 -4.08 22.86 22.49
C LEU A 240 -5.38 22.92 21.70
N VAL A 241 -5.24 23.40 20.47
CA VAL A 241 -6.20 23.26 19.38
C VAL A 241 -5.52 22.40 18.33
N CYS A 242 -6.12 21.24 18.06
CA CYS A 242 -5.64 20.23 17.12
C CYS A 242 -6.59 20.21 15.92
N GLU A 243 -6.14 20.79 14.80
CA GLU A 243 -6.87 20.85 13.54
C GLU A 243 -6.33 19.83 12.54
N GLY A 244 -7.21 19.25 11.72
CA GLY A 244 -6.82 18.41 10.60
C GLY A 244 -7.97 18.16 9.64
N ASP A 245 -7.66 18.12 8.35
CA ASP A 245 -8.62 17.84 7.29
C ASP A 245 -8.70 16.33 7.04
N SER A 246 -9.90 15.83 6.70
CA SER A 246 -10.18 14.43 6.35
C SER A 246 -9.27 13.90 5.25
N GLU A 247 -8.96 14.77 4.28
CA GLU A 247 -8.14 14.54 3.11
C GLU A 247 -7.43 15.85 2.79
N PHE A 248 -6.32 15.79 2.05
CA PHE A 248 -5.80 16.98 1.37
C PHE A 248 -6.95 17.52 0.52
N GLY A 249 -7.28 18.81 0.66
CA GLY A 249 -8.44 19.39 -0.01
C GLY A 249 -8.49 19.04 -1.50
N PRO A 250 -9.65 19.14 -2.17
CA PRO A 250 -9.78 18.80 -3.59
C PRO A 250 -8.77 19.51 -4.52
N ASP A 251 -8.19 20.62 -4.05
CA ASP A 251 -7.16 21.43 -4.73
C ASP A 251 -5.72 21.19 -4.24
N ALA A 252 -5.48 20.34 -3.24
CA ALA A 252 -4.14 19.99 -2.80
C ALA A 252 -3.64 18.81 -3.65
N PRO A 253 -2.64 19.03 -4.52
CA PRO A 253 -2.29 18.03 -5.50
C PRO A 253 -1.58 16.85 -4.83
N THR A 254 -2.28 15.72 -4.70
CA THR A 254 -1.63 14.45 -4.34
C THR A 254 -0.55 14.16 -5.37
N ARG A 255 0.71 14.18 -4.91
CA ARG A 255 1.85 14.00 -5.80
C ARG A 255 1.86 12.58 -6.35
N GLU A 256 2.03 12.42 -7.65
CA GLU A 256 2.12 11.12 -8.30
C GLU A 256 3.59 10.82 -8.65
N LEU A 257 4.13 9.74 -8.09
CA LEU A 257 5.49 9.29 -8.36
C LEU A 257 5.43 8.00 -9.18
N VAL A 258 5.80 8.08 -10.46
CA VAL A 258 5.71 6.93 -11.39
C VAL A 258 7.12 6.47 -11.75
N LEU A 259 7.50 5.27 -11.33
CA LEU A 259 8.82 4.70 -11.57
C LEU A 259 8.72 3.50 -12.51
N CYS A 260 9.50 3.53 -13.59
CA CYS A 260 9.52 2.54 -14.66
C CYS A 260 10.93 1.94 -14.77
N PHE A 261 11.05 0.65 -14.42
CA PHE A 261 12.31 -0.11 -14.42
C PHE A 261 12.34 -1.10 -15.59
N ASP A 262 13.14 -0.82 -16.61
CA ASP A 262 13.20 -1.69 -17.79
C ASP A 262 14.03 -2.97 -17.55
N GLY A 263 13.80 -3.98 -18.40
CA GLY A 263 14.50 -5.25 -18.40
C GLY A 263 15.90 -5.18 -19.01
N THR A 264 16.73 -6.14 -18.61
CA THR A 264 18.07 -6.43 -19.15
C THR A 264 18.22 -6.21 -20.65
N GLY A 265 19.26 -5.50 -21.08
CA GLY A 265 19.55 -5.34 -22.51
C GLY A 265 18.60 -4.39 -23.25
N ASN A 266 17.51 -3.94 -22.62
CA ASN A 266 16.66 -2.90 -23.18
C ASN A 266 17.28 -1.52 -22.94
N THR A 267 17.51 -0.83 -24.05
CA THR A 267 17.91 0.57 -24.08
C THR A 267 16.77 1.40 -24.66
N PHE A 268 16.87 2.72 -24.57
CA PHE A 268 15.97 3.60 -25.29
C PHE A 268 16.16 3.37 -26.80
N ARG A 269 15.18 2.70 -27.43
CA ARG A 269 15.14 2.41 -28.87
C ARG A 269 13.81 2.92 -29.42
N ALA A 270 13.79 3.25 -30.72
CA ALA A 270 12.60 3.72 -31.43
C ALA A 270 12.48 2.97 -32.79
N ASP A 271 12.90 1.71 -32.82
CA ASP A 271 12.93 0.83 -33.99
C ASP A 271 11.74 -0.14 -34.05
N GLY A 272 10.72 0.06 -33.19
CA GLY A 272 9.58 -0.84 -33.05
C GLY A 272 9.85 -2.04 -32.14
N GLY A 273 11.08 -2.19 -31.63
CA GLY A 273 11.47 -3.21 -30.65
C GLY A 273 11.47 -2.70 -29.21
N GLU A 274 10.63 -1.71 -28.86
CA GLU A 274 10.59 -1.17 -27.51
C GLU A 274 9.98 -2.15 -26.50
N SER A 275 10.44 -2.06 -25.25
CA SER A 275 9.81 -2.74 -24.12
C SER A 275 8.44 -2.15 -23.81
N ASN A 276 7.60 -2.93 -23.15
CA ASN A 276 6.31 -2.47 -22.65
C ASN A 276 6.50 -1.38 -21.58
N ILE A 277 7.58 -1.43 -20.79
CA ILE A 277 7.92 -0.39 -19.80
C ILE A 277 8.20 0.95 -20.50
N LEU A 278 9.00 0.95 -21.57
CA LEU A 278 9.28 2.17 -22.32
C LEU A 278 8.02 2.71 -23.02
N LYS A 279 7.17 1.83 -23.56
CA LYS A 279 5.88 2.22 -24.15
C LYS A 279 4.97 2.87 -23.10
N MET A 280 4.82 2.26 -21.92
CA MET A 280 4.08 2.85 -20.80
C MET A 280 4.64 4.21 -20.40
N PHE A 281 5.96 4.31 -20.20
CA PHE A 281 6.62 5.56 -19.84
C PHE A 281 6.40 6.66 -20.89
N ARG A 282 6.36 6.31 -22.19
CA ARG A 282 6.05 7.25 -23.27
C ARG A 282 4.62 7.78 -23.17
N MET A 283 3.66 6.95 -22.75
CA MET A 283 2.24 7.31 -22.63
C MET A 283 1.92 8.17 -21.40
N LEU A 284 2.81 8.23 -20.40
CA LEU A 284 2.56 9.04 -19.20
C LEU A 284 2.46 10.52 -19.54
N ASP A 285 1.40 11.17 -19.07
CA ASP A 285 1.26 12.62 -19.14
C ASP A 285 2.28 13.27 -18.20
N ARG A 286 3.34 13.82 -18.80
CA ARG A 286 4.43 14.51 -18.10
C ARG A 286 4.17 16.00 -17.90
N THR A 287 3.08 16.52 -18.44
CA THR A 287 2.67 17.92 -18.27
C THR A 287 1.76 18.12 -17.05
N LYS A 288 1.17 17.02 -16.55
CA LYS A 288 0.39 17.00 -15.31
C LYS A 288 1.18 17.59 -14.13
N GLU A 289 0.60 18.57 -13.48
CA GLU A 289 1.16 19.14 -12.25
C GLU A 289 1.30 18.07 -11.16
N ASN A 290 2.38 18.18 -10.39
CA ASN A 290 2.68 17.26 -9.28
C ASN A 290 2.81 15.79 -9.66
N ARG A 291 3.03 15.48 -10.94
CA ARG A 291 3.51 14.16 -11.36
C ARG A 291 5.00 14.19 -11.64
N TYR A 292 5.70 13.18 -11.14
CA TYR A 292 7.12 12.97 -11.40
C TYR A 292 7.35 11.55 -11.90
N CYS A 293 7.85 11.46 -13.13
CA CYS A 293 8.11 10.19 -13.80
C CYS A 293 9.62 9.89 -13.79
N TYR A 294 9.98 8.66 -13.46
CA TYR A 294 11.35 8.14 -13.45
C TYR A 294 11.44 6.94 -14.38
N TYR A 295 12.35 6.99 -15.34
CA TYR A 295 12.67 5.85 -16.19
C TYR A 295 14.10 5.41 -15.95
N GLN A 296 14.28 4.12 -15.70
CA GLN A 296 15.58 3.50 -15.56
C GLN A 296 15.75 2.44 -16.66
N PRO A 297 16.75 2.59 -17.54
CA PRO A 297 17.07 1.55 -18.53
C PRO A 297 17.53 0.27 -17.82
N GLY A 298 17.48 -0.86 -18.53
CA GLY A 298 17.78 -2.17 -17.93
C GLY A 298 19.21 -2.34 -17.43
N ILE A 299 19.35 -3.15 -16.38
CA ILE A 299 20.64 -3.56 -15.81
C ILE A 299 21.47 -4.29 -16.87
N GLY A 300 22.71 -3.86 -17.08
CA GLY A 300 23.68 -4.53 -17.95
C GLY A 300 23.16 -4.69 -19.37
N SER A 301 23.29 -3.63 -20.17
CA SER A 301 23.06 -3.56 -21.63
C SER A 301 23.86 -4.58 -22.48
N ASP A 302 24.39 -5.62 -21.84
CA ASP A 302 25.62 -6.30 -22.21
C ASP A 302 25.67 -7.72 -21.59
N ILE A 303 24.60 -8.51 -21.79
CA ILE A 303 24.73 -9.97 -21.81
C ILE A 303 24.50 -10.44 -23.24
N THR A 304 25.21 -9.80 -24.18
CA THR A 304 25.39 -10.36 -25.52
C THR A 304 26.63 -11.25 -25.50
N PRO A 305 26.76 -12.20 -26.45
CA PRO A 305 27.98 -12.99 -26.60
C PRO A 305 29.26 -12.13 -26.65
N GLY A 306 29.17 -10.92 -27.22
CA GLY A 306 30.26 -9.96 -27.31
C GLY A 306 30.66 -9.33 -25.97
N SER A 307 29.71 -9.01 -25.10
CA SER A 307 29.99 -8.35 -23.83
C SER A 307 30.55 -9.31 -22.78
N VAL A 308 30.13 -10.59 -22.81
CA VAL A 308 30.74 -11.67 -22.02
C VAL A 308 32.17 -11.91 -22.49
N ALA A 309 32.42 -11.93 -23.81
CA ALA A 309 33.78 -12.00 -24.36
C ALA A 309 34.65 -10.80 -23.94
N HIS A 310 34.08 -9.59 -23.93
CA HIS A 310 34.77 -8.36 -23.52
C HIS A 310 35.08 -8.34 -22.00
N ALA A 311 34.19 -8.88 -21.16
CA ALA A 311 34.43 -9.04 -19.72
C ALA A 311 35.55 -10.06 -19.42
N VAL A 312 35.65 -11.12 -20.24
CA VAL A 312 36.74 -12.11 -20.19
C VAL A 312 38.07 -11.51 -20.68
N LEU A 313 38.04 -10.70 -21.73
CA LEU A 313 39.23 -10.05 -22.31
C LEU A 313 39.83 -8.95 -21.44
N ARG A 314 39.03 -8.25 -20.62
CA ARG A 314 39.49 -7.12 -19.80
C ARG A 314 40.25 -7.54 -18.52
N ARG A 315 40.32 -8.82 -18.20
CA ARG A 315 41.15 -9.35 -17.09
C ARG A 315 42.10 -10.42 -17.61
N SER A 316 43.23 -9.97 -18.14
CA SER A 316 44.38 -10.82 -18.45
C SER A 316 44.75 -11.67 -17.21
N GLY A 317 44.51 -12.99 -17.29
CA GLY A 317 45.20 -13.98 -16.47
C GLY A 317 44.43 -14.72 -15.35
N LYS A 318 43.11 -14.60 -15.19
CA LYS A 318 42.36 -15.47 -14.22
C LYS A 318 41.10 -16.08 -14.84
N SER A 319 40.95 -17.39 -14.66
CA SER A 319 39.87 -18.23 -15.21
C SER A 319 38.47 -17.64 -15.03
N TRP A 320 37.65 -17.84 -16.05
CA TRP A 320 36.19 -17.71 -16.04
C TRP A 320 35.61 -18.47 -14.84
N THR A 321 35.16 -17.75 -13.81
CA THR A 321 34.44 -18.33 -12.66
C THR A 321 33.04 -17.74 -12.59
N PRO A 322 31.98 -18.56 -12.43
CA PRO A 322 30.59 -18.09 -12.30
C PRO A 322 30.40 -16.99 -11.24
N LYS A 323 31.20 -17.03 -10.17
CA LYS A 323 31.19 -16.06 -9.06
C LYS A 323 31.49 -14.62 -9.49
N ALA A 324 32.35 -14.41 -10.48
CA ALA A 324 32.70 -13.05 -10.94
C ALA A 324 31.58 -12.40 -11.78
N PHE A 325 30.79 -13.22 -12.48
CA PHE A 325 29.65 -12.76 -13.27
C PHE A 325 28.46 -12.43 -12.36
N ASP A 326 28.17 -13.29 -11.38
CA ASP A 326 27.12 -13.05 -10.39
C ASP A 326 27.38 -11.75 -9.60
N LEU A 327 28.63 -11.50 -9.19
CA LEU A 327 29.02 -10.30 -8.44
C LEU A 327 28.88 -8.98 -9.25
N ALA A 328 29.20 -8.99 -10.55
CA ALA A 328 29.04 -7.83 -11.42
C ALA A 328 27.54 -7.51 -11.69
N LEU A 329 26.71 -8.54 -11.77
CA LEU A 329 25.26 -8.39 -11.89
C LEU A 329 24.61 -7.93 -10.57
N ALA A 330 25.09 -8.42 -9.42
CA ALA A 330 24.62 -7.99 -8.11
C ALA A 330 24.91 -6.51 -7.86
N THR A 331 26.16 -6.07 -8.04
CA THR A 331 26.56 -4.66 -7.84
C THR A 331 25.82 -3.66 -8.74
N SER A 332 25.43 -4.06 -9.95
CA SER A 332 24.62 -3.21 -10.84
C SER A 332 23.13 -3.20 -10.46
N PHE A 333 22.61 -4.31 -9.94
CA PHE A 333 21.26 -4.37 -9.39
C PHE A 333 21.08 -3.46 -8.17
N ASP A 334 22.03 -3.47 -7.23
CA ASP A 334 21.99 -2.64 -6.03
C ASP A 334 21.85 -1.16 -6.38
N GLN A 335 22.64 -0.68 -7.33
CA GLN A 335 22.59 0.70 -7.81
C GLN A 335 21.22 1.07 -8.39
N HIS A 336 20.55 0.12 -9.05
CA HIS A 336 19.25 0.35 -9.66
C HIS A 336 18.16 0.57 -8.60
N VAL A 337 18.13 -0.26 -7.55
CA VAL A 337 17.22 -0.10 -6.42
C VAL A 337 17.53 1.21 -5.67
N ILE A 338 18.80 1.45 -5.33
CA ILE A 338 19.25 2.66 -4.64
C ILE A 338 18.87 3.94 -5.40
N ARG A 339 18.97 3.94 -6.74
CA ARG A 339 18.58 5.11 -7.55
C ARG A 339 17.06 5.36 -7.54
N GLY A 340 16.26 4.29 -7.61
CA GLY A 340 14.80 4.40 -7.47
C GLY A 340 14.40 4.91 -6.08
N TYR A 341 15.03 4.36 -5.03
CA TYR A 341 14.82 4.79 -3.65
C TYR A 341 15.21 6.26 -3.44
N ARG A 342 16.36 6.70 -3.99
CA ARG A 342 16.80 8.10 -3.96
C ARG A 342 15.81 9.03 -4.67
N PHE A 343 15.27 8.62 -5.82
CA PHE A 343 14.25 9.41 -6.51
C PHE A 343 13.01 9.63 -5.64
N LEU A 344 12.54 8.57 -4.97
CA LEU A 344 11.45 8.66 -4.00
C LEU A 344 11.82 9.58 -2.84
N ALA A 345 12.99 9.39 -2.22
CA ALA A 345 13.42 10.17 -1.05
C ALA A 345 13.41 11.68 -1.30
N ARG A 346 13.79 12.10 -2.51
CA ARG A 346 13.79 13.51 -2.94
C ARG A 346 12.42 14.12 -3.16
N ARG A 347 11.42 13.31 -3.55
CA ARG A 347 10.18 13.81 -4.15
C ARG A 347 8.93 13.40 -3.40
N TRP A 348 9.00 12.39 -2.54
CA TRP A 348 7.87 11.96 -1.75
C TRP A 348 7.43 13.03 -0.76
N VAL A 349 6.13 13.20 -0.67
CA VAL A 349 5.43 14.01 0.32
C VAL A 349 4.29 13.16 0.89
N PRO A 350 3.83 13.43 2.13
CA PRO A 350 2.67 12.74 2.69
C PRO A 350 1.49 12.77 1.71
N GLY A 351 0.81 11.62 1.57
CA GLY A 351 -0.30 11.46 0.62
C GLY A 351 0.11 11.22 -0.85
N ALA A 352 1.40 11.21 -1.18
CA ALA A 352 1.85 10.91 -2.54
C ALA A 352 1.53 9.46 -2.95
N LYS A 353 1.02 9.28 -4.17
CA LYS A 353 0.75 7.97 -4.77
C LYS A 353 1.98 7.47 -5.51
N ILE A 354 2.50 6.31 -5.12
CA ILE A 354 3.63 5.65 -5.77
C ILE A 354 3.13 4.57 -6.72
N TYR A 355 3.54 4.66 -7.99
CA TYR A 355 3.30 3.65 -9.02
C TYR A 355 4.64 3.07 -9.44
N LEU A 356 4.81 1.76 -9.28
CA LEU A 356 6.03 1.04 -9.66
C LEU A 356 5.71 0.11 -10.82
N PHE A 357 6.48 0.21 -11.90
CA PHE A 357 6.40 -0.68 -13.05
C PHE A 357 7.76 -1.30 -13.34
N GLY A 358 7.79 -2.60 -13.65
CA GLY A 358 9.04 -3.24 -14.03
C GLY A 358 8.89 -4.41 -14.97
N PHE A 359 9.91 -4.65 -15.80
CA PHE A 359 10.02 -5.82 -16.68
C PHE A 359 11.29 -6.60 -16.36
N SER A 360 11.22 -7.94 -16.32
CA SER A 360 12.40 -8.80 -16.18
C SER A 360 13.15 -8.53 -14.87
N ARG A 361 14.45 -8.19 -14.95
CA ARG A 361 15.22 -7.70 -13.80
C ARG A 361 14.70 -6.37 -13.24
N GLY A 362 14.13 -5.49 -14.08
CA GLY A 362 13.48 -4.27 -13.62
C GLY A 362 12.23 -4.56 -12.79
N ALA A 363 11.50 -5.64 -13.07
CA ALA A 363 10.41 -6.12 -12.21
C ALA A 363 10.94 -6.56 -10.84
N TYR A 364 12.11 -7.21 -10.81
CA TYR A 364 12.79 -7.57 -9.57
C TYR A 364 13.24 -6.32 -8.78
N THR A 365 13.77 -5.30 -9.46
CA THR A 365 14.11 -3.99 -8.86
C THR A 365 12.88 -3.33 -8.25
N ALA A 366 11.74 -3.32 -8.95
CA ALA A 366 10.48 -2.75 -8.45
C ALA A 366 9.97 -3.47 -7.18
N ARG A 367 10.08 -4.81 -7.14
CA ARG A 367 9.73 -5.62 -5.96
C ARG A 367 10.61 -5.28 -4.75
N PHE A 368 11.93 -5.30 -4.92
CA PHE A 368 12.86 -4.98 -3.83
C PHE A 368 12.70 -3.54 -3.34
N LEU A 369 12.44 -2.61 -4.26
CA LEU A 369 12.15 -1.24 -3.87
C LEU A 369 10.88 -1.17 -3.02
N ASN A 370 9.80 -1.85 -3.42
CA ASN A 370 8.57 -1.87 -2.63
C ASN A 370 8.80 -2.48 -1.24
N GLU A 371 9.48 -3.62 -1.16
CA GLU A 371 9.82 -4.25 0.12
C GLU A 371 10.68 -3.33 1.00
N MET A 372 11.66 -2.63 0.42
CA MET A 372 12.47 -1.67 1.17
C MET A 372 11.60 -0.54 1.77
N LEU A 373 10.60 -0.06 1.02
CA LEU A 373 9.63 0.92 1.52
C LEU A 373 8.75 0.34 2.63
N ASP A 374 8.31 -0.92 2.47
CA ASP A 374 7.49 -1.62 3.46
C ASP A 374 8.22 -1.83 4.78
N TYR A 375 9.51 -2.19 4.75
CA TYR A 375 10.25 -2.53 5.97
C TYR A 375 10.89 -1.31 6.66
N ILE A 376 11.40 -0.36 5.88
CA ILE A 376 12.26 0.72 6.40
C ILE A 376 11.58 2.08 6.24
N GLY A 377 10.57 2.21 5.38
CA GLY A 377 10.07 3.51 4.94
C GLY A 377 11.07 4.22 4.06
N LEU A 378 11.06 5.55 4.08
CA LEU A 378 11.84 6.36 3.15
C LEU A 378 12.70 7.40 3.86
N LEU A 379 14.02 7.30 3.72
CA LEU A 379 14.97 8.28 4.25
C LEU A 379 14.56 9.72 3.88
N SER A 380 14.81 10.67 4.79
CA SER A 380 14.71 12.09 4.46
C SER A 380 15.64 12.45 3.30
N ALA A 381 15.23 13.42 2.48
CA ALA A 381 16.02 13.90 1.34
C ALA A 381 17.39 14.46 1.77
N ASP A 382 17.51 14.93 3.01
CA ASP A 382 18.75 15.47 3.55
C ASP A 382 19.80 14.39 3.89
N ASN A 383 19.38 13.12 3.92
CA ASN A 383 20.19 11.98 4.38
C ASN A 383 20.48 10.96 3.27
N GLU A 384 20.46 11.40 2.00
CA GLU A 384 20.61 10.50 0.85
C GLU A 384 21.93 9.72 0.80
N GLU A 385 22.98 10.24 1.42
CA GLU A 385 24.29 9.57 1.50
C GLU A 385 24.22 8.29 2.34
N LEU A 386 23.19 8.12 3.18
CA LEU A 386 22.96 6.93 3.99
C LEU A 386 22.19 5.82 3.25
N ILE A 387 21.66 6.09 2.05
CA ILE A 387 20.88 5.08 1.30
C ILE A 387 21.68 3.79 1.05
N PRO A 388 22.98 3.83 0.64
CA PRO A 388 23.77 2.61 0.47
C PRO A 388 23.92 1.80 1.76
N PHE A 389 24.09 2.47 2.90
CA PHE A 389 24.21 1.82 4.21
C PHE A 389 22.90 1.11 4.61
N VAL A 390 21.76 1.79 4.42
CA VAL A 390 20.44 1.20 4.70
C VAL A 390 20.14 0.03 3.76
N TRP A 391 20.56 0.12 2.50
CA TRP A 391 20.48 -0.98 1.53
C TRP A 391 21.32 -2.19 1.95
N GLU A 392 22.54 -1.97 2.43
CA GLU A 392 23.41 -3.04 2.94
C GLU A 392 22.79 -3.75 4.14
N ALA A 393 22.27 -3.00 5.11
CA ALA A 393 21.54 -3.57 6.24
C ALA A 393 20.28 -4.34 5.79
N PHE A 394 19.53 -3.82 4.82
CA PHE A 394 18.35 -4.48 4.27
C PHE A 394 18.68 -5.82 3.60
N THR A 395 19.71 -5.84 2.76
CA THR A 395 20.14 -7.05 2.05
C THR A 395 20.74 -8.09 2.99
N GLN A 396 21.57 -7.68 3.97
CA GLN A 396 22.04 -8.56 5.04
C GLN A 396 20.87 -9.18 5.79
N TRP A 397 19.92 -8.37 6.25
CA TRP A 397 18.75 -8.89 6.95
C TRP A 397 17.97 -9.87 6.06
N LYS A 398 17.61 -9.49 4.83
CA LYS A 398 16.77 -10.29 3.92
C LYS A 398 17.41 -11.63 3.52
N PHE A 399 18.72 -11.66 3.28
CA PHE A 399 19.40 -12.86 2.77
C PHE A 399 20.09 -13.72 3.84
N SER A 400 20.08 -13.31 5.12
CA SER A 400 20.58 -14.10 6.24
C SER A 400 19.59 -15.13 6.79
N GLU A 401 18.53 -15.48 6.03
CA GLU A 401 17.64 -16.60 6.38
C GLU A 401 18.41 -17.93 6.36
N GLY A 402 18.52 -18.56 7.54
CA GLY A 402 19.34 -19.76 7.76
C GLY A 402 20.85 -19.49 7.91
N GLY A 403 21.26 -18.22 8.06
CA GLY A 403 22.64 -17.79 8.33
C GLY A 403 22.91 -17.55 9.83
N ASP A 404 23.93 -16.73 10.14
CA ASP A 404 24.22 -16.32 11.52
C ASP A 404 23.09 -15.47 12.08
N ILE A 405 22.45 -15.96 13.15
CA ILE A 405 21.35 -15.28 13.80
C ILE A 405 21.76 -13.92 14.39
N GLN A 406 23.01 -13.78 14.84
CA GLN A 406 23.50 -12.52 15.40
C GLN A 406 23.66 -11.45 14.32
N GLU A 407 24.13 -11.84 13.13
CA GLU A 407 24.23 -10.94 11.98
C GLU A 407 22.84 -10.47 11.53
N ARG A 408 21.87 -11.40 11.42
CA ARG A 408 20.49 -11.05 11.07
C ARG A 408 19.84 -10.13 12.12
N LEU A 409 20.04 -10.39 13.41
CA LEU A 409 19.54 -9.53 14.50
C LEU A 409 20.22 -8.16 14.52
N GLY A 410 21.51 -8.09 14.22
CA GLY A 410 22.27 -6.84 14.09
C GLY A 410 21.75 -5.97 12.96
N ALA A 411 21.58 -6.56 11.76
CA ALA A 411 21.01 -5.89 10.60
C ALA A 411 19.58 -5.42 10.87
N MET A 412 18.75 -6.26 11.49
CA MET A 412 17.38 -5.93 11.90
C MET A 412 17.33 -4.75 12.88
N ARG A 413 18.23 -4.72 13.87
CA ARG A 413 18.35 -3.60 14.82
C ARG A 413 18.76 -2.31 14.10
N CYS A 414 19.72 -2.40 13.18
CA CYS A 414 20.15 -1.28 12.36
C CYS A 414 19.00 -0.70 11.51
N LEU A 415 18.20 -1.56 10.89
CA LEU A 415 17.00 -1.17 10.13
C LEU A 415 15.97 -0.48 11.01
N SER A 416 15.67 -1.03 12.19
CA SER A 416 14.72 -0.44 13.15
C SER A 416 15.16 0.96 13.59
N VAL A 417 16.42 1.11 13.99
CA VAL A 417 16.95 2.42 14.41
C VAL A 417 16.96 3.41 13.25
N SER A 418 17.36 2.97 12.06
CA SER A 418 17.37 3.83 10.85
C SER A 418 15.96 4.31 10.50
N ARG A 419 14.95 3.44 10.64
CA ARG A 419 13.56 3.79 10.40
C ARG A 419 13.08 4.86 11.38
N ASP A 420 13.30 4.63 12.68
CA ASP A 420 12.79 5.50 13.74
C ASP A 420 13.52 6.86 13.79
N THR A 421 14.78 6.90 13.34
CA THR A 421 15.62 8.10 13.42
C THR A 421 15.56 8.95 12.15
N MET A 422 15.57 8.32 10.96
CA MET A 422 15.90 9.02 9.71
C MET A 422 14.89 8.81 8.58
N CYS A 423 13.90 7.91 8.75
CA CYS A 423 12.95 7.56 7.69
C CYS A 423 11.55 8.11 7.97
N ARG A 424 10.81 8.35 6.89
CA ARG A 424 9.41 8.76 6.89
C ARG A 424 8.52 7.56 6.58
N PRO A 425 7.37 7.40 7.24
CA PRO A 425 6.40 6.37 6.89
C PRO A 425 5.73 6.72 5.56
N VAL A 426 5.89 5.87 4.56
CA VAL A 426 5.41 6.12 3.18
C VAL A 426 3.98 5.64 2.96
N GLY A 427 3.47 4.75 3.83
CA GLY A 427 2.28 3.96 3.54
C GLY A 427 2.57 2.91 2.45
N GLN A 428 1.51 2.30 1.91
CA GLN A 428 1.65 1.29 0.86
C GLN A 428 1.90 1.93 -0.50
N VAL A 429 2.72 1.27 -1.33
CA VAL A 429 2.77 1.57 -2.77
C VAL A 429 1.38 1.41 -3.37
N HIS A 430 0.94 2.40 -4.15
CA HIS A 430 -0.43 2.45 -4.67
C HIS A 430 -0.66 1.39 -5.76
N PHE A 431 0.30 1.19 -6.65
CA PHE A 431 0.23 0.19 -7.72
C PHE A 431 1.60 -0.42 -8.02
N LEU A 432 1.67 -1.76 -8.09
CA LEU A 432 2.85 -2.51 -8.52
C LEU A 432 2.54 -3.34 -9.77
N GLY A 433 3.03 -2.90 -10.93
CA GLY A 433 2.84 -3.56 -12.22
C GLY A 433 4.09 -4.25 -12.73
N LEU A 434 4.05 -5.56 -12.89
CA LEU A 434 5.21 -6.38 -13.22
C LEU A 434 4.99 -7.16 -14.51
N PHE A 435 6.00 -7.17 -15.38
CA PHE A 435 6.09 -8.07 -16.52
C PHE A 435 7.23 -9.06 -16.28
N GLU A 436 6.93 -10.35 -16.33
CA GLU A 436 7.92 -11.43 -16.40
C GLU A 436 9.06 -11.30 -15.39
N THR A 437 8.76 -11.29 -14.09
CA THR A 437 9.81 -11.23 -13.07
C THR A 437 10.69 -12.48 -13.15
N VAL A 438 11.99 -12.32 -13.44
CA VAL A 438 12.94 -13.44 -13.57
C VAL A 438 14.12 -13.32 -12.62
N ASN A 439 14.51 -14.44 -12.00
CA ASN A 439 15.67 -14.52 -11.11
C ASN A 439 16.90 -15.03 -11.86
N SER A 440 17.70 -14.13 -12.44
CA SER A 440 18.89 -14.52 -13.21
C SER A 440 20.19 -14.57 -12.39
N VAL A 441 20.17 -14.19 -11.10
CA VAL A 441 21.38 -14.06 -10.26
C VAL A 441 21.36 -15.12 -9.15
N ALA A 442 22.35 -16.01 -9.14
CA ALA A 442 22.35 -17.18 -8.26
C ALA A 442 22.41 -16.86 -6.76
N GLU A 443 22.93 -15.69 -6.41
CA GLU A 443 23.07 -15.20 -5.03
C GLU A 443 21.72 -14.81 -4.40
N PHE A 444 20.74 -14.44 -5.23
CA PHE A 444 19.39 -14.08 -4.81
C PHE A 444 18.37 -15.22 -4.98
N ASN A 445 18.84 -16.46 -5.21
CA ASN A 445 18.01 -17.68 -5.22
C ASN A 445 17.74 -18.26 -3.81
N ARG A 446 18.04 -17.50 -2.75
CA ARG A 446 17.69 -17.89 -1.38
C ARG A 446 16.23 -17.56 -1.16
N GLU A 447 15.46 -18.56 -0.72
CA GLU A 447 14.08 -18.37 -0.24
C GLU A 447 14.09 -17.20 0.74
N SER A 448 13.31 -16.16 0.45
CA SER A 448 13.11 -15.03 1.36
C SER A 448 11.65 -15.04 1.81
N SER A 449 11.41 -15.04 3.11
CA SER A 449 10.06 -15.01 3.70
C SER A 449 9.27 -13.72 3.41
N THR A 450 9.92 -12.68 2.89
CA THR A 450 9.36 -11.33 2.76
C THR A 450 8.74 -11.07 1.39
N ARG A 451 7.61 -10.36 1.38
CA ARG A 451 6.82 -10.05 0.17
C ARG A 451 6.48 -8.57 0.10
N PRO A 452 6.43 -7.96 -1.10
CA PRO A 452 5.97 -6.59 -1.26
C PRO A 452 4.48 -6.49 -0.93
N SER A 453 4.06 -5.37 -0.32
CA SER A 453 2.68 -5.13 0.13
C SER A 453 2.03 -3.87 -0.49
N PRO A 454 1.95 -3.80 -1.83
CA PRO A 454 1.25 -2.70 -2.49
C PRO A 454 -0.27 -2.81 -2.28
N ARG A 455 -1.00 -1.72 -2.52
CA ARG A 455 -2.47 -1.70 -2.50
C ARG A 455 -3.08 -2.49 -3.66
N ILE A 456 -2.52 -2.33 -4.87
CA ILE A 456 -2.93 -3.05 -6.09
C ILE A 456 -1.69 -3.63 -6.75
N MET A 457 -1.81 -4.87 -7.22
CA MET A 457 -0.70 -5.61 -7.79
C MET A 457 -1.09 -6.42 -9.03
N ARG A 458 -0.33 -6.25 -10.10
CA ARG A 458 -0.51 -6.94 -11.37
C ARG A 458 0.80 -7.57 -11.83
N HIS A 459 0.78 -8.87 -12.13
CA HIS A 459 1.94 -9.59 -12.62
C HIS A 459 1.59 -10.38 -13.90
N ALA A 460 2.13 -9.95 -15.04
CA ALA A 460 1.98 -10.64 -16.32
C ALA A 460 3.14 -11.63 -16.54
N LEU A 461 2.81 -12.89 -16.77
CA LEU A 461 3.75 -14.00 -16.95
C LEU A 461 3.64 -14.62 -18.36
N SER A 462 4.71 -15.24 -18.87
CA SER A 462 4.79 -15.93 -20.17
C SER A 462 4.62 -17.45 -20.07
N ILE A 463 3.99 -18.07 -21.06
CA ILE A 463 3.78 -19.52 -21.09
C ILE A 463 4.92 -20.24 -21.82
N ASP A 464 5.54 -19.57 -22.80
CA ASP A 464 6.41 -20.21 -23.79
C ASP A 464 7.90 -19.96 -23.59
N GLU A 465 8.32 -19.34 -22.47
CA GLU A 465 9.75 -19.19 -22.16
C GLU A 465 10.43 -20.53 -21.83
N ARG A 466 11.59 -20.76 -22.44
CA ARG A 466 12.32 -22.05 -22.46
C ARG A 466 13.74 -21.96 -21.90
N ARG A 467 14.31 -20.76 -21.77
CA ARG A 467 15.70 -20.56 -21.33
C ARG A 467 15.86 -20.94 -19.87
N ILE A 468 16.84 -21.79 -19.58
CA ILE A 468 17.09 -22.34 -18.24
C ILE A 468 17.26 -21.28 -17.13
N LYS A 469 17.74 -20.07 -17.43
CA LYS A 469 17.97 -18.96 -16.47
C LYS A 469 16.82 -17.95 -16.37
N PHE A 470 15.71 -18.16 -17.08
CA PHE A 470 14.53 -17.29 -17.08
C PHE A 470 13.37 -17.95 -16.32
N GLN A 471 13.64 -18.40 -15.10
CA GLN A 471 12.60 -18.93 -14.22
C GLN A 471 11.78 -17.78 -13.61
N PRO A 472 10.45 -17.88 -13.60
CA PRO A 472 9.58 -16.84 -13.08
C PRO A 472 9.64 -16.81 -11.56
N VAL A 473 9.61 -15.62 -10.98
CA VAL A 473 9.48 -15.42 -9.54
C VAL A 473 8.00 -15.18 -9.22
N LEU A 474 7.29 -16.24 -8.85
CA LEU A 474 5.87 -16.18 -8.50
C LEU A 474 5.68 -15.53 -7.11
N PHE A 475 4.48 -14.99 -6.85
CA PHE A 475 4.13 -14.47 -5.52
C PHE A 475 3.50 -15.54 -4.61
N GLU A 476 2.73 -16.47 -5.17
CA GLU A 476 2.03 -17.54 -4.44
C GLU A 476 2.86 -18.81 -4.33
N SER A 477 4.09 -18.73 -3.80
CA SER A 477 4.81 -19.95 -3.46
C SER A 477 4.17 -20.63 -2.23
N LYS A 478 3.12 -21.43 -2.44
CA LYS A 478 2.84 -22.66 -1.66
C LYS A 478 3.86 -23.77 -2.03
N LEU A 479 5.06 -23.36 -2.42
CA LEU A 479 6.15 -24.22 -2.86
C LEU A 479 7.06 -24.35 -1.63
N GLY A 480 6.66 -25.23 -0.68
CA GLY A 480 7.14 -25.35 0.71
C GLY A 480 8.65 -25.27 0.92
N THR A 481 9.16 -24.78 2.06
CA THR A 481 8.85 -25.18 3.45
C THR A 481 8.90 -24.00 4.45
N GLY A 482 8.13 -22.95 4.22
CA GLY A 482 7.90 -21.90 5.23
C GLY A 482 6.50 -22.03 5.82
N SER A 483 6.38 -22.10 7.15
CA SER A 483 5.11 -21.98 7.86
C SER A 483 4.32 -20.74 7.39
N PRO A 484 2.97 -20.77 7.46
CA PRO A 484 2.15 -19.60 7.20
C PRO A 484 2.21 -18.64 8.39
N ASP A 485 3.38 -18.11 8.73
CA ASP A 485 3.51 -17.16 9.84
C ASP A 485 4.65 -16.17 9.59
N MET A 486 4.24 -14.95 9.22
CA MET A 486 4.78 -13.62 9.56
C MET A 486 4.48 -12.64 8.41
N LYS A 487 3.24 -12.16 8.33
CA LYS A 487 3.01 -10.82 7.78
C LYS A 487 3.58 -9.85 8.83
N GLN A 488 4.88 -9.57 8.80
CA GLN A 488 5.42 -8.42 9.52
C GLN A 488 5.07 -7.18 8.71
N SER A 489 3.84 -6.70 8.86
CA SER A 489 3.49 -5.38 8.35
C SER A 489 4.13 -4.32 9.24
N VAL A 490 4.28 -3.09 8.74
CA VAL A 490 4.72 -1.91 9.52
C VAL A 490 3.97 -1.78 10.86
N LYS A 491 2.75 -2.34 10.96
CA LYS A 491 1.91 -2.33 12.16
C LYS A 491 2.38 -3.25 13.30
N ASP A 492 3.14 -4.31 13.03
CA ASP A 492 3.37 -5.40 14.00
C ASP A 492 4.68 -5.26 14.80
N TRP A 493 5.48 -4.20 14.57
CA TRP A 493 6.82 -4.03 15.17
C TRP A 493 6.83 -3.31 16.53
N LYS A 494 5.69 -2.81 17.03
CA LYS A 494 5.67 -2.12 18.34
C LYS A 494 6.04 -3.04 19.53
N LYS A 495 6.19 -4.35 19.30
CA LYS A 495 6.77 -5.29 20.27
C LYS A 495 8.28 -5.31 20.03
N GLY A 496 9.05 -4.68 20.92
CA GLY A 496 10.51 -4.59 20.83
C GLY A 496 11.23 -5.95 20.66
N PRO A 497 12.57 -5.93 20.48
CA PRO A 497 13.36 -7.10 20.10
C PRO A 497 13.30 -8.28 21.08
N ASP A 498 12.84 -8.07 22.31
CA ASP A 498 12.80 -9.08 23.37
C ASP A 498 11.57 -10.02 23.32
N ASN A 499 10.55 -9.71 22.51
CA ASN A 499 9.29 -10.50 22.45
C ASN A 499 9.18 -11.43 21.23
N ILE A 500 10.26 -11.61 20.46
CA ILE A 500 10.24 -12.35 19.18
C ILE A 500 10.12 -13.88 19.39
N TYR A 501 10.32 -14.40 20.61
CA TYR A 501 10.27 -15.85 20.89
C TYR A 501 9.04 -16.33 21.67
N ASN A 502 8.15 -15.44 22.11
CA ASN A 502 6.94 -15.80 22.85
C ASN A 502 5.72 -15.08 22.27
N SER A 503 5.11 -15.63 21.24
CA SER A 503 3.72 -15.31 20.92
C SER A 503 2.95 -16.58 20.63
N ASP A 504 2.09 -16.95 21.57
CA ASP A 504 1.01 -17.89 21.34
C ASP A 504 0.10 -17.39 20.22
N ASN A 505 -0.29 -18.32 19.35
CA ASN A 505 -1.16 -18.13 18.20
C ASN A 505 -2.57 -17.72 18.62
N SER A 506 -2.85 -16.42 18.73
CA SER A 506 -4.21 -15.90 18.64
C SER A 506 -4.23 -14.39 18.34
N SER A 507 -4.40 -14.04 17.08
CA SER A 507 -5.07 -12.78 16.72
C SER A 507 -5.56 -12.83 15.28
N GLU A 508 -6.89 -12.85 15.13
CA GLU A 508 -7.60 -12.53 13.89
C GLU A 508 -7.24 -11.10 13.48
N SER A 509 -6.39 -10.96 12.47
CA SER A 509 -6.17 -9.68 11.79
C SER A 509 -7.16 -9.58 10.64
N SER A 510 -7.97 -8.51 10.62
CA SER A 510 -8.84 -8.22 9.48
C SER A 510 -7.99 -7.92 8.25
N GLU A 511 -7.92 -8.90 7.36
CA GLU A 511 -7.17 -8.86 6.12
C GLU A 511 -7.75 -7.79 5.19
N LEU A 512 -7.11 -6.62 5.11
CA LEU A 512 -7.20 -5.82 3.89
C LEU A 512 -6.42 -6.59 2.82
N GLU A 513 -7.10 -7.52 2.16
CA GLU A 513 -6.56 -8.32 1.07
C GLU A 513 -6.16 -7.35 -0.05
N ALA A 514 -4.86 -7.30 -0.39
CA ALA A 514 -4.38 -6.52 -1.52
C ALA A 514 -5.06 -7.02 -2.79
N ASP A 515 -5.52 -6.12 -3.66
CA ASP A 515 -6.05 -6.52 -4.97
C ASP A 515 -4.89 -7.06 -5.82
N PHE A 516 -4.75 -8.38 -5.87
CA PHE A 516 -3.62 -9.10 -6.45
C PHE A 516 -4.05 -9.95 -7.63
N GLU A 517 -3.37 -9.77 -8.76
CA GLU A 517 -3.59 -10.58 -9.97
C GLU A 517 -2.27 -11.00 -10.60
N GLU A 518 -2.05 -12.31 -10.70
CA GLU A 518 -0.95 -12.93 -11.44
C GLU A 518 -1.52 -13.75 -12.61
N VAL A 519 -1.22 -13.32 -13.84
CA VAL A 519 -1.91 -13.78 -15.05
C VAL A 519 -0.89 -14.20 -16.12
N TRP A 520 -1.11 -15.37 -16.70
CA TRP A 520 -0.24 -15.97 -17.71
C TRP A 520 -0.73 -15.70 -19.13
N PHE A 521 0.19 -15.33 -20.01
CA PHE A 521 -0.02 -14.94 -21.41
C PHE A 521 0.82 -15.82 -22.35
N ALA A 522 0.34 -15.99 -23.58
CA ALA A 522 1.06 -16.72 -24.62
C ALA A 522 2.31 -15.95 -25.06
N GLY A 523 3.37 -16.67 -25.43
CA GLY A 523 4.63 -16.13 -25.90
C GLY A 523 5.79 -16.32 -24.91
N ASN A 524 7.00 -15.96 -25.34
CA ASN A 524 8.20 -15.97 -24.50
C ASN A 524 8.35 -14.68 -23.67
N HIS A 525 9.48 -14.53 -22.96
CA HIS A 525 9.78 -13.36 -22.15
C HIS A 525 9.58 -12.00 -22.85
N GLY A 526 10.03 -11.86 -24.10
CA GLY A 526 9.87 -10.63 -24.88
C GLY A 526 8.49 -10.48 -25.53
N ASP A 527 7.75 -11.59 -25.69
CA ASP A 527 6.36 -11.56 -26.15
C ASP A 527 5.40 -11.11 -25.04
N VAL A 528 5.83 -11.08 -23.78
CA VAL A 528 5.05 -10.52 -22.65
C VAL A 528 5.56 -9.15 -22.24
N GLY A 529 6.87 -8.97 -22.11
CA GLY A 529 7.46 -7.70 -21.70
C GLY A 529 7.80 -6.72 -22.83
N GLY A 530 7.64 -7.12 -24.09
CA GLY A 530 8.09 -6.35 -25.26
C GLY A 530 9.58 -6.57 -25.57
N GLY A 531 10.08 -5.91 -26.62
CA GLY A 531 11.48 -6.05 -27.07
C GLY A 531 11.68 -6.71 -28.43
N TRP A 532 10.61 -7.18 -29.07
CA TRP A 532 10.64 -7.75 -30.43
C TRP A 532 10.16 -6.73 -31.46
N PRO A 533 10.98 -6.38 -32.48
CA PRO A 533 10.53 -5.53 -33.57
C PRO A 533 9.38 -6.20 -34.33
N SER A 534 8.33 -5.43 -34.64
CA SER A 534 7.19 -5.93 -35.41
C SER A 534 6.65 -4.84 -36.34
N LYS A 535 6.20 -5.26 -37.53
CA LYS A 535 5.47 -4.41 -38.49
C LYS A 535 3.97 -4.35 -38.20
N THR A 536 3.49 -5.18 -37.28
CA THR A 536 2.08 -5.36 -36.91
C THR A 536 1.92 -5.37 -35.39
N TRP A 537 0.70 -5.37 -34.85
CA TRP A 537 0.49 -5.49 -33.40
C TRP A 537 1.09 -6.81 -32.88
N PRO A 538 2.14 -6.78 -32.05
CA PRO A 538 2.82 -7.98 -31.57
C PRO A 538 2.02 -8.66 -30.46
N THR A 539 2.40 -9.90 -30.13
CA THR A 539 1.81 -10.66 -29.00
C THR A 539 1.88 -9.88 -27.68
N SER A 540 2.93 -9.07 -27.48
CA SER A 540 3.14 -8.22 -26.29
C SER A 540 2.17 -7.06 -26.14
N GLN A 541 1.36 -6.78 -27.16
CA GLN A 541 0.31 -5.75 -27.11
C GLN A 541 -0.79 -6.10 -26.10
N ILE A 542 -1.12 -7.39 -25.97
CA ILE A 542 -2.18 -7.86 -25.06
C ILE A 542 -1.81 -7.59 -23.59
N PRO A 543 -0.67 -8.09 -23.06
CA PRO A 543 -0.27 -7.81 -21.68
C PRO A 543 0.02 -6.33 -21.44
N LEU A 544 0.51 -5.58 -22.44
CA LEU A 544 0.67 -4.12 -22.35
C LEU A 544 -0.67 -3.43 -22.09
N THR A 545 -1.68 -3.73 -22.92
CA THR A 545 -3.01 -3.14 -22.81
C THR A 545 -3.65 -3.50 -21.47
N TRP A 546 -3.55 -4.76 -21.06
CA TRP A 546 -4.03 -5.23 -19.75
C TRP A 546 -3.42 -4.42 -18.60
N MET A 547 -2.09 -4.29 -18.55
CA MET A 547 -1.39 -3.55 -17.49
C MET A 547 -1.76 -2.07 -17.47
N VAL A 548 -1.82 -1.43 -18.64
CA VAL A 548 -2.17 -0.01 -18.77
C VAL A 548 -3.58 0.25 -18.27
N GLN A 549 -4.53 -0.59 -18.66
CA GLN A 549 -5.92 -0.43 -18.24
C GLN A 549 -6.11 -0.71 -16.75
N GLU A 550 -5.42 -1.70 -16.18
CA GLU A 550 -5.42 -1.92 -14.72
C GLU A 550 -4.80 -0.73 -13.97
N ALA A 551 -3.76 -0.09 -14.52
CA ALA A 551 -3.21 1.13 -13.95
C ALA A 551 -4.18 2.33 -14.05
N ILE A 552 -4.95 2.44 -15.14
CA ILE A 552 -6.02 3.45 -15.30
C ILE A 552 -7.13 3.21 -14.27
N LYS A 553 -7.59 1.96 -14.09
CA LYS A 553 -8.56 1.59 -13.04
C LYS A 553 -8.04 1.94 -11.64
N ALA A 554 -6.73 1.88 -11.42
CA ALA A 554 -6.09 2.33 -10.18
C ALA A 554 -5.92 3.86 -10.06
N GLY A 555 -6.28 4.64 -11.08
CA GLY A 555 -6.25 6.10 -11.06
C GLY A 555 -5.02 6.75 -11.74
N LEU A 556 -4.17 5.98 -12.42
CA LEU A 556 -3.06 6.54 -13.21
C LEU A 556 -3.56 7.08 -14.55
N THR A 557 -3.29 8.35 -14.85
CA THR A 557 -3.70 8.95 -16.13
C THR A 557 -2.57 8.93 -17.17
N PHE A 558 -2.94 8.76 -18.44
CA PHE A 558 -2.04 8.74 -19.59
C PHE A 558 -2.50 9.77 -20.64
N GLU A 559 -1.61 10.16 -21.55
CA GLU A 559 -1.95 11.05 -22.68
C GLU A 559 -2.82 10.29 -23.70
N SER A 560 -4.03 10.79 -23.96
CA SER A 560 -5.02 10.13 -24.83
C SER A 560 -4.49 9.84 -26.24
N ASP A 561 -3.82 10.82 -26.86
CA ASP A 561 -3.24 10.67 -28.21
C ASP A 561 -2.19 9.55 -28.27
N LYS A 562 -1.44 9.36 -27.18
CA LYS A 562 -0.41 8.31 -27.11
C LYS A 562 -1.00 6.95 -26.81
N LEU A 563 -2.05 6.88 -25.99
CA LEU A 563 -2.83 5.65 -25.79
C LEU A 563 -3.41 5.14 -27.11
N GLU A 564 -3.97 6.03 -27.93
CA GLU A 564 -4.48 5.69 -29.26
C GLU A 564 -3.37 5.19 -30.18
N LYS A 565 -2.29 5.98 -30.30
CA LYS A 565 -1.16 5.68 -31.19
C LYS A 565 -0.47 4.36 -30.84
N LEU A 566 -0.47 3.98 -29.56
CA LEU A 566 0.13 2.72 -29.08
C LEU A 566 -0.91 1.61 -28.87
N GLY A 567 -2.17 1.81 -29.26
CA GLY A 567 -3.21 0.78 -29.24
C GLY A 567 -3.57 0.27 -27.85
N CYS A 568 -3.48 1.12 -26.83
CA CYS A 568 -3.68 0.77 -25.40
C CYS A 568 -4.95 1.38 -24.79
N GLN A 569 -5.84 1.95 -25.60
CA GLN A 569 -7.17 2.40 -25.16
C GLN A 569 -8.05 1.21 -24.75
N ASP A 570 -9.22 1.47 -24.16
CA ASP A 570 -10.19 0.41 -23.88
C ASP A 570 -10.71 -0.19 -25.20
N LEU A 571 -10.12 -1.31 -25.60
CA LEU A 571 -10.37 -1.96 -26.88
C LEU A 571 -11.79 -2.53 -26.99
N ALA A 572 -12.55 -2.62 -25.88
CA ALA A 572 -13.97 -3.00 -25.91
C ALA A 572 -14.86 -1.86 -26.43
N THR A 573 -14.40 -0.61 -26.35
CA THR A 573 -15.20 0.59 -26.64
C THR A 573 -14.97 1.19 -28.03
N ILE A 574 -14.00 0.67 -28.79
CA ILE A 574 -13.55 1.25 -30.06
C ILE A 574 -13.87 0.32 -31.23
N GLU A 575 -14.41 0.87 -32.33
CA GLU A 575 -14.81 0.11 -33.54
C GLU A 575 -13.69 -0.78 -34.10
N ASN A 576 -12.45 -0.32 -34.07
CA ASN A 576 -11.27 -1.08 -34.54
C ASN A 576 -10.54 -1.88 -33.46
N GLY A 577 -10.97 -1.81 -32.19
CA GLY A 577 -10.28 -2.44 -31.06
C GLY A 577 -10.19 -3.96 -31.19
N GLN A 578 -11.25 -4.61 -31.69
CA GLN A 578 -11.24 -6.05 -31.97
C GLN A 578 -10.20 -6.46 -33.02
N GLY A 579 -9.88 -5.56 -33.98
CA GLY A 579 -8.86 -5.81 -35.00
C GLY A 579 -7.45 -5.88 -34.40
N ILE A 580 -7.14 -4.98 -33.47
CA ILE A 580 -5.87 -4.95 -32.72
C ILE A 580 -5.70 -6.24 -31.92
N VAL A 581 -6.72 -6.62 -31.15
CA VAL A 581 -6.71 -7.85 -30.34
C VAL A 581 -6.51 -9.08 -31.23
N ARG A 582 -7.29 -9.22 -32.30
CA ARG A 582 -7.18 -10.37 -33.22
C ARG A 582 -5.80 -10.46 -33.88
N GLN A 583 -5.20 -9.32 -34.24
CA GLN A 583 -3.86 -9.31 -34.83
C GLN A 583 -2.80 -9.74 -33.81
N ALA A 584 -2.86 -9.23 -32.58
CA ALA A 584 -1.94 -9.60 -31.51
C ALA A 584 -2.08 -11.08 -31.09
N GLU A 585 -3.31 -11.61 -31.05
CA GLU A 585 -3.58 -13.03 -30.71
C GLU A 585 -3.00 -14.00 -31.74
N ARG A 586 -2.90 -13.58 -33.00
CA ARG A 586 -2.37 -14.36 -34.13
C ARG A 586 -0.92 -14.00 -34.48
N ALA A 587 -0.33 -13.02 -33.80
CA ALA A 587 1.03 -12.59 -34.05
C ALA A 587 2.03 -13.71 -33.75
N GLN A 588 3.19 -13.68 -34.40
CA GLN A 588 4.24 -14.69 -34.20
C GLN A 588 4.67 -14.74 -32.72
N ILE A 589 4.84 -15.96 -32.19
CA ILE A 589 5.53 -16.20 -30.92
C ILE A 589 6.99 -16.48 -31.23
N HIS A 590 7.88 -15.85 -30.48
CA HIS A 590 9.32 -15.99 -30.68
C HIS A 590 9.86 -17.13 -29.80
N ASP A 591 10.93 -17.79 -30.23
CA ASP A 591 11.67 -18.76 -29.41
C ASP A 591 13.14 -18.33 -29.31
N SER A 592 13.58 -17.97 -28.11
CA SER A 592 14.96 -17.50 -27.89
C SER A 592 16.01 -18.61 -28.02
N LEU A 593 15.61 -19.87 -28.21
CA LEU A 593 16.48 -21.01 -28.51
C LEU A 593 16.48 -21.38 -30.01
N ASP A 594 15.65 -20.72 -30.81
CA ASP A 594 15.56 -20.94 -32.24
C ASP A 594 16.48 -19.96 -33.00
N TYR A 595 17.26 -20.49 -33.95
CA TYR A 595 18.19 -19.69 -34.74
C TYR A 595 17.48 -18.75 -35.70
N ASP A 596 16.27 -19.12 -36.13
CA ASP A 596 15.49 -18.38 -37.11
C ASP A 596 14.63 -17.26 -36.47
N SER A 597 14.64 -17.14 -35.13
CA SER A 597 13.94 -16.08 -34.37
C SER A 597 14.62 -14.71 -34.42
N GLY A 598 15.50 -14.46 -35.40
CA GLY A 598 16.13 -13.16 -35.64
C GLY A 598 17.29 -12.81 -34.69
N ARG A 599 17.70 -13.70 -33.79
CA ARG A 599 18.84 -13.52 -32.86
C ARG A 599 19.72 -14.78 -32.77
N PRO A 600 20.37 -15.22 -33.86
CA PRO A 600 21.06 -16.51 -33.92
C PRO A 600 22.26 -16.62 -32.96
N ALA A 601 22.99 -15.53 -32.71
CA ALA A 601 24.09 -15.51 -31.77
C ALA A 601 23.62 -15.67 -30.31
N GLU A 602 22.46 -15.09 -29.98
CA GLU A 602 21.83 -15.25 -28.67
C GLU A 602 21.30 -16.68 -28.49
N ALA A 603 20.65 -17.24 -29.52
CA ALA A 603 20.18 -18.62 -29.53
C ALA A 603 21.32 -19.63 -29.35
N PHE A 604 22.46 -19.43 -30.04
CA PHE A 604 23.66 -20.25 -29.85
C PHE A 604 24.14 -20.25 -28.39
N PHE A 605 24.24 -19.06 -27.80
CA PHE A 605 24.70 -18.89 -26.43
C PHE A 605 23.77 -19.58 -25.42
N TRP A 606 22.46 -19.37 -25.53
CA TRP A 606 21.51 -20.03 -24.63
C TRP A 606 21.50 -21.55 -24.80
N ARG A 607 21.59 -22.06 -26.02
CA ARG A 607 21.71 -23.51 -26.27
C ARG A 607 22.96 -24.11 -25.67
N LEU A 608 24.09 -23.39 -25.63
CA LEU A 608 25.29 -23.84 -24.93
C LEU A 608 25.06 -23.91 -23.41
N LEU A 609 24.42 -22.89 -22.83
CA LEU A 609 24.12 -22.84 -21.40
C LEU A 609 23.14 -23.94 -20.95
N GLU A 610 22.26 -24.42 -21.83
CA GLU A 610 21.36 -25.55 -21.53
C GLU A 610 22.10 -26.83 -21.13
N TRP A 611 23.35 -27.02 -21.55
CA TRP A 611 24.16 -28.19 -21.21
C TRP A 611 24.94 -28.05 -19.91
N ILE A 612 24.95 -26.85 -19.31
CA ILE A 612 25.65 -26.59 -18.05
C ILE A 612 24.74 -26.97 -16.87
N PRO A 613 25.22 -27.76 -15.88
CA PRO A 613 24.40 -28.27 -14.78
C PRO A 613 24.13 -27.21 -13.69
N PHE A 614 23.40 -26.16 -14.05
CA PHE A 614 22.99 -25.11 -13.11
C PHE A 614 21.97 -25.63 -12.10
N LYS A 615 22.17 -25.27 -10.82
CA LYS A 615 21.16 -25.46 -9.78
C LYS A 615 19.92 -24.61 -10.13
N ARG A 616 18.75 -25.24 -10.23
CA ARG A 616 17.48 -24.57 -10.55
C ARG A 616 16.28 -25.26 -9.88
N PRO A 617 15.22 -24.51 -9.53
CA PRO A 617 13.94 -25.10 -9.19
C PRO A 617 13.31 -25.75 -10.43
N ASN A 618 12.74 -26.94 -10.26
CA ASN A 618 11.93 -27.63 -11.24
C ASN A 618 10.62 -28.02 -10.57
N ILE A 619 9.51 -27.48 -11.06
CA ILE A 619 8.18 -27.84 -10.56
C ILE A 619 7.82 -29.19 -11.17
N THR A 620 7.49 -30.16 -10.33
CA THR A 620 6.98 -31.47 -10.75
C THR A 620 5.47 -31.39 -11.01
N PRO A 621 4.88 -32.33 -11.77
CA PRO A 621 3.46 -32.30 -12.12
C PRO A 621 2.49 -32.30 -10.91
N ASP A 622 2.96 -32.72 -9.74
CA ASP A 622 2.23 -32.67 -8.48
C ASP A 622 2.17 -31.26 -7.87
N GLY A 623 2.90 -30.29 -8.42
CA GLY A 623 3.04 -28.92 -7.94
C GLY A 623 4.21 -28.70 -6.98
N SER A 624 4.98 -29.74 -6.62
CA SER A 624 6.13 -29.58 -5.70
C SER A 624 7.37 -29.05 -6.43
N VAL A 625 8.19 -28.23 -5.75
CA VAL A 625 9.44 -27.71 -6.31
C VAL A 625 10.59 -28.59 -5.87
N ARG A 626 11.33 -29.14 -6.83
CA ARG A 626 12.58 -29.83 -6.58
C ARG A 626 13.74 -29.09 -7.19
N ILE A 627 14.79 -28.89 -6.42
CA ILE A 627 16.04 -28.37 -6.97
C ILE A 627 16.70 -29.45 -7.82
N THR A 628 16.96 -29.15 -9.09
CA THR A 628 17.67 -30.01 -10.03
C THR A 628 18.92 -29.33 -10.58
N ARG A 629 19.85 -30.13 -11.09
CA ARG A 629 21.00 -29.68 -11.90
C ARG A 629 20.96 -30.23 -13.32
N TRP A 630 19.90 -30.92 -13.70
CA TRP A 630 19.79 -31.55 -15.02
C TRP A 630 19.40 -30.53 -16.11
N PRO A 631 19.98 -30.65 -17.32
CA PRO A 631 19.64 -29.84 -18.49
C PRO A 631 18.14 -29.74 -18.75
N ALA A 632 17.63 -28.54 -19.08
CA ALA A 632 16.23 -28.38 -19.50
C ALA A 632 16.02 -28.88 -20.92
N ARG A 633 17.07 -28.84 -21.76
CA ARG A 633 17.00 -29.17 -23.19
C ARG A 633 15.90 -28.35 -23.89
N GLY A 634 15.74 -27.09 -23.49
CA GLY A 634 14.73 -26.18 -24.05
C GLY A 634 13.28 -26.55 -23.71
N SER A 635 13.05 -27.25 -22.60
CA SER A 635 11.67 -27.50 -22.13
C SER A 635 11.05 -26.18 -21.64
N ARG A 636 9.76 -25.98 -21.90
CA ARG A 636 8.99 -24.86 -21.34
C ARG A 636 8.98 -24.94 -19.82
N ARG A 637 8.85 -23.77 -19.19
CA ARG A 637 8.69 -23.69 -17.74
C ARG A 637 7.35 -24.28 -17.28
N PRO A 638 7.33 -24.93 -16.11
CA PRO A 638 6.09 -25.45 -15.54
C PRO A 638 5.15 -24.34 -15.08
N LEU A 639 3.85 -24.62 -15.12
CA LEU A 639 2.80 -23.77 -14.57
C LEU A 639 2.30 -24.34 -13.22
N PRO A 640 1.95 -23.47 -12.25
CA PRO A 640 1.17 -23.88 -11.07
C PRO A 640 -0.16 -24.55 -11.45
N LYS A 641 -0.71 -25.39 -10.55
CA LYS A 641 -1.99 -26.08 -10.78
C LYS A 641 -3.17 -25.11 -10.88
N ASP A 642 -3.09 -24.03 -10.13
CA ASP A 642 -4.05 -22.92 -10.02
C ASP A 642 -3.68 -21.72 -10.92
N ALA A 643 -2.78 -21.92 -11.89
CA ALA A 643 -2.36 -20.84 -12.78
C ALA A 643 -3.54 -20.24 -13.55
N LYS A 644 -3.73 -18.94 -13.36
CA LYS A 644 -4.70 -18.12 -14.07
C LYS A 644 -4.13 -17.70 -15.43
N ILE A 645 -4.73 -18.13 -16.53
CA ILE A 645 -4.34 -17.70 -17.87
C ILE A 645 -5.32 -16.63 -18.39
N HIS A 646 -4.82 -15.73 -19.23
CA HIS A 646 -5.67 -14.76 -19.94
C HIS A 646 -6.40 -15.43 -21.11
N GLY A 647 -7.65 -15.07 -21.39
CA GLY A 647 -8.48 -15.71 -22.42
C GLY A 647 -7.97 -15.54 -23.85
N SER A 648 -7.01 -14.64 -24.09
CA SER A 648 -6.27 -14.59 -25.35
C SER A 648 -5.51 -15.90 -25.64
N VAL A 649 -5.07 -16.61 -24.60
CA VAL A 649 -4.43 -17.93 -24.72
C VAL A 649 -5.43 -18.95 -25.24
N ILE A 650 -6.65 -18.97 -24.69
CA ILE A 650 -7.74 -19.85 -25.15
C ILE A 650 -8.13 -19.55 -26.59
N ARG A 651 -8.26 -18.27 -26.95
CA ARG A 651 -8.57 -17.88 -28.33
C ARG A 651 -7.45 -18.29 -29.30
N ARG A 652 -6.19 -18.20 -28.89
CA ARG A 652 -5.06 -18.67 -29.67
C ARG A 652 -5.05 -20.20 -29.84
N LEU A 653 -5.27 -20.97 -28.78
CA LEU A 653 -5.39 -22.43 -28.83
C LEU A 653 -6.46 -22.89 -29.83
N ARG A 654 -7.58 -22.16 -29.89
CA ARG A 654 -8.70 -22.41 -30.83
C ARG A 654 -8.36 -21.97 -32.26
N ALA A 655 -7.64 -20.88 -32.45
CA ALA A 655 -7.36 -20.29 -33.76
C ALA A 655 -6.14 -20.92 -34.47
N ASP A 656 -5.15 -21.40 -33.72
CA ASP A 656 -3.90 -21.95 -34.23
C ASP A 656 -3.74 -23.43 -33.82
N PRO A 657 -3.98 -24.38 -34.74
CA PRO A 657 -3.80 -25.81 -34.46
C PRO A 657 -2.36 -26.19 -34.10
N SER A 658 -1.35 -25.37 -34.47
CA SER A 658 0.07 -25.65 -34.18
C SER A 658 0.51 -25.18 -32.79
N TYR A 659 -0.26 -24.28 -32.17
CA TYR A 659 0.04 -23.81 -30.82
C TYR A 659 -0.44 -24.82 -29.78
N ARG A 660 0.46 -25.72 -29.37
CA ARG A 660 0.21 -26.80 -28.39
C ARG A 660 1.24 -26.77 -27.25
N PRO A 661 1.09 -25.85 -26.29
CA PRO A 661 1.94 -25.79 -25.10
C PRO A 661 1.66 -26.92 -24.10
N TYR A 662 2.52 -27.93 -24.09
CA TYR A 662 2.40 -29.12 -23.22
C TYR A 662 2.41 -28.82 -21.70
N ASN A 663 2.92 -27.65 -21.31
CA ASN A 663 2.87 -27.19 -19.92
C ASN A 663 1.47 -26.71 -19.50
N LEU A 664 0.50 -26.61 -20.43
CA LEU A 664 -0.92 -26.37 -20.14
C LEU A 664 -1.70 -27.66 -19.83
N GLY A 665 -1.25 -28.84 -20.28
CA GLY A 665 -2.00 -30.10 -20.14
C GLY A 665 -1.25 -31.22 -19.39
N LEU A 666 0.03 -31.45 -19.69
CA LEU A 666 0.76 -32.68 -19.32
C LEU A 666 2.08 -32.50 -18.55
N GLY A 667 2.52 -31.25 -18.33
CA GLY A 667 3.84 -30.98 -17.75
C GLY A 667 4.98 -31.11 -18.77
N ASN A 668 6.23 -31.11 -18.30
CA ASN A 668 7.36 -30.56 -19.05
C ASN A 668 7.85 -31.34 -20.29
N LYS A 669 7.42 -32.61 -20.52
CA LYS A 669 7.82 -33.45 -21.68
C LYS A 669 6.81 -34.57 -21.98
N PRO A 670 5.92 -34.42 -22.99
CA PRO A 670 5.00 -35.50 -23.36
C PRO A 670 5.67 -36.53 -24.28
N ASN A 671 5.35 -37.82 -24.10
CA ASN A 671 5.61 -38.85 -25.10
C ASN A 671 4.54 -38.79 -26.23
N GLU A 672 4.66 -39.59 -27.30
CA GLU A 672 3.72 -39.51 -28.44
C GLU A 672 2.28 -39.91 -28.10
N MET A 673 2.07 -40.81 -27.13
CA MET A 673 0.75 -41.17 -26.64
C MET A 673 0.14 -40.03 -25.82
N ASP A 674 0.94 -39.40 -24.95
CA ASP A 674 0.49 -38.26 -24.14
C ASP A 674 0.08 -37.09 -25.05
N LYS A 675 0.85 -36.80 -26.12
CA LYS A 675 0.48 -35.76 -27.11
C LYS A 675 -0.91 -35.97 -27.71
N ALA A 676 -1.27 -37.21 -28.04
CA ALA A 676 -2.56 -37.55 -28.62
C ALA A 676 -3.72 -37.50 -27.60
N GLU A 677 -3.43 -37.63 -26.30
CA GLU A 677 -4.38 -37.50 -25.20
C GLU A 677 -4.57 -36.03 -24.78
N GLU A 678 -3.51 -35.22 -24.81
CA GLU A 678 -3.57 -33.77 -24.59
C GLU A 678 -4.26 -33.03 -25.73
N ASP A 679 -4.06 -33.43 -26.99
CA ASP A 679 -4.84 -32.89 -28.11
C ASP A 679 -6.36 -33.12 -27.93
N ARG A 680 -6.77 -34.13 -27.14
CA ARG A 680 -8.18 -34.33 -26.73
C ARG A 680 -8.58 -33.49 -25.50
N ASN A 681 -7.63 -33.20 -24.60
CA ASN A 681 -7.86 -32.59 -23.28
C ASN A 681 -7.42 -31.11 -23.16
N ILE A 682 -6.93 -30.47 -24.22
CA ILE A 682 -6.60 -29.02 -24.29
C ILE A 682 -7.81 -28.10 -24.01
N GLY A 683 -8.98 -28.67 -23.72
CA GLY A 683 -10.26 -27.98 -23.59
C GLY A 683 -10.88 -27.88 -22.20
N GLU A 684 -10.28 -28.44 -21.14
CA GLU A 684 -10.86 -28.33 -19.79
C GLU A 684 -10.41 -27.04 -19.09
N TRP A 685 -10.82 -25.92 -19.68
CA TRP A 685 -10.64 -24.59 -19.11
C TRP A 685 -11.99 -24.02 -18.74
N ARG A 686 -12.09 -23.51 -17.51
CA ARG A 686 -13.26 -22.79 -17.04
C ARG A 686 -12.93 -21.31 -16.91
N GLN A 687 -13.76 -20.49 -17.53
CA GLN A 687 -13.72 -19.05 -17.32
C GLN A 687 -14.17 -18.74 -15.89
N ILE A 688 -13.36 -18.00 -15.16
CA ILE A 688 -13.64 -17.58 -13.77
C ILE A 688 -13.96 -16.09 -13.67
N GLU A 689 -13.54 -15.30 -14.65
CA GLU A 689 -13.82 -13.87 -14.72
C GLU A 689 -14.00 -13.45 -16.18
N ASN A 690 -14.94 -12.53 -16.41
CA ASN A 690 -15.31 -12.04 -17.74
C ASN A 690 -15.63 -10.55 -17.69
N ASP A 691 -14.70 -9.75 -17.15
CA ASP A 691 -14.78 -8.28 -17.15
C ASP A 691 -13.86 -7.70 -18.23
N GLY A 692 -14.14 -8.01 -19.50
CA GLY A 692 -13.44 -7.50 -20.69
C GLY A 692 -11.92 -7.78 -20.69
N LEU A 693 -11.17 -6.91 -20.01
CA LEU A 693 -9.73 -7.01 -19.75
C LEU A 693 -9.38 -8.13 -18.76
N ARG A 694 -10.28 -8.46 -17.83
CA ARG A 694 -10.12 -9.56 -16.86
C ARG A 694 -10.83 -10.81 -17.35
N ASP A 695 -10.45 -11.26 -18.54
CA ASP A 695 -10.93 -12.50 -19.12
C ASP A 695 -10.02 -13.64 -18.65
N TYR A 696 -10.36 -14.24 -17.51
CA TYR A 696 -9.48 -15.17 -16.80
C TYR A 696 -10.01 -16.60 -16.83
N TRP A 697 -9.10 -17.53 -17.06
CA TRP A 697 -9.38 -18.95 -17.18
C TRP A 697 -8.46 -19.74 -16.27
N ILE A 698 -9.01 -20.78 -15.65
CA ILE A 698 -8.26 -21.79 -14.90
C ILE A 698 -8.56 -23.16 -15.46
N LYS A 699 -7.61 -24.08 -15.26
CA LYS A 699 -7.79 -25.47 -15.64
C LYS A 699 -8.74 -26.15 -14.64
N VAL A 700 -9.64 -26.99 -15.16
CA VAL A 700 -10.61 -27.78 -14.37
C VAL A 700 -9.99 -29.08 -13.89
#